data_AF-A0A841VR31-F1
#
_entry.id   AF-A0A841VR31-F1
#
_cell.length_a   1.000
_cell.length_b   1.000
_cell.length_c   1.000
_cell.angle_alpha   90.00
_cell.angle_beta   90.00
_cell.angle_gamma   90.00
#
_symmetry.space_group_name_H-M   'P 1'
#
loop_
_entity.id
_entity.type
_entity.pdbx_description
1 polymer ?
#
loop_
_entity_poly.entity_id
_entity_poly.type
_entity_poly.pdbx_seq_one_letter_code
_entity_poly.pdbx_strand_id
1 'polypeptide(L)'
;MKSFSSLLGTRKQNKVARFAASIVATLALAGGIHSANATFVKTTTAKEITSALVQRNQTTPNIAQLPISRNQYQTAGIDPVVLVPILLVGGFVIFVPLFFGGLVVIGEREVGIVVRKFTLSGRGLPAGSLIALNGEAGLQADTLAPGWHWGYWPWQYSVKKESVIVVPQGEIALIVAADGASNPPERILGKIVGCDNFQDARKFLTEGGEKGRQMGFLTAGTYRINTALFKVIMASNASAHGMAPEHLRVYSLASDKVGIVTTLDGVPISAGELAGPIIDGHDNFQNGQKFINGGGRRGLQEQTLLSGSWNLNPWFVQVEQVPMTEIPIGYVGVVISFVGKAHQDVSGAAFTHGNLVNQGHKGVWVEPLYPGKHPINSRIMKMELVPTTNIVLNWSGRTERHSYDAQLASLTVRSRDGFAFDLEVAQIIHVGALDAPKVISRVGAMQNLVDHVLEPTIGNYFRNSAQNCTVLDFLTARSERQTEAAEYIKTALRAYDVQAIDTLIGDILPPASLMQTQTDRKIAEEERKTYEVQQMAQTQRQQLVRETALADIQQEMVKSEQSVHIADLKAQAQIKQANGEAEGTKLRAIAEAEGIRATGNAKAETYRAGVEALGSQGYTAMQLMQIIGDRHVRLIPDVLVGSNGSNNGLVDGLLSMILWNQTGKGELKPTPLHPQPVVTQTQPTTDNGLPPIVVNFPVDK
;
A
#
# COMPACT_ATOMS: atom_id res chain seq x y z
N MET A 1 -0.73 25.34 -38.82
CA MET A 1 -1.16 26.77 -38.82
C MET A 1 -2.59 26.83 -39.40
N LYS A 2 -3.53 27.52 -38.74
CA LYS A 2 -4.23 28.75 -39.22
C LYS A 2 -4.81 28.67 -40.65
N SER A 3 -6.08 28.99 -40.93
CA SER A 3 -7.28 29.35 -40.12
C SER A 3 -8.54 28.81 -40.86
N PHE A 4 -9.78 28.71 -40.35
CA PHE A 4 -10.64 29.57 -39.52
C PHE A 4 -11.10 30.89 -40.18
N SER A 5 -12.36 30.91 -40.68
CA SER A 5 -13.29 32.05 -40.86
C SER A 5 -14.55 31.57 -41.63
N SER A 6 -15.76 31.52 -41.03
CA SER A 6 -16.84 32.55 -41.12
C SER A 6 -17.58 32.59 -42.47
N LEU A 7 -18.89 32.84 -42.65
CA LEU A 7 -20.13 33.00 -41.86
C LEU A 7 -21.20 33.52 -42.88
N LEU A 8 -22.50 33.35 -42.58
CA LEU A 8 -23.67 34.00 -43.22
C LEU A 8 -23.99 33.71 -44.72
N GLY A 9 -25.25 33.34 -44.99
CA GLY A 9 -25.79 33.01 -46.33
C GLY A 9 -27.31 33.22 -46.48
N THR A 10 -27.81 34.35 -45.99
CA THR A 10 -29.13 34.98 -46.23
C THR A 10 -30.27 34.22 -46.97
N ARG A 11 -31.35 33.96 -46.22
CA ARG A 11 -32.70 34.58 -46.42
C ARG A 11 -33.39 34.45 -47.80
N LYS A 12 -34.48 33.66 -47.84
CA LYS A 12 -35.65 33.99 -48.69
C LYS A 12 -36.98 33.56 -48.05
N GLN A 13 -37.73 34.55 -47.53
CA GLN A 13 -39.14 34.41 -47.21
C GLN A 13 -39.95 34.89 -48.41
N ASN A 14 -40.94 34.13 -48.87
CA ASN A 14 -41.98 34.63 -49.76
C ASN A 14 -43.28 34.80 -48.97
N LYS A 15 -43.81 36.03 -48.91
CA LYS A 15 -45.14 36.31 -48.38
C LYS A 15 -46.17 36.38 -49.52
N VAL A 16 -47.27 35.66 -49.34
CA VAL A 16 -48.66 36.14 -49.48
C VAL A 16 -48.84 37.51 -50.16
N ALA A 17 -49.64 37.60 -51.24
CA ALA A 17 -50.92 38.32 -51.19
C ALA A 17 -51.76 38.28 -52.50
N ARG A 18 -53.08 38.32 -52.26
CA ARG A 18 -54.24 38.76 -53.10
C ARG A 18 -55.10 37.63 -53.70
N PHE A 19 -56.32 37.32 -53.20
CA PHE A 19 -57.56 38.09 -52.85
C PHE A 19 -58.43 38.56 -54.03
N ALA A 20 -59.54 37.83 -54.27
CA ALA A 20 -60.93 38.31 -54.42
C ALA A 20 -61.88 37.12 -54.73
N ALA A 21 -63.21 37.14 -54.53
CA ALA A 21 -64.05 37.69 -53.45
C ALA A 21 -65.54 37.23 -53.60
N SER A 22 -66.12 36.55 -52.60
CA SER A 22 -67.58 36.35 -52.31
C SER A 22 -67.64 35.54 -50.98
N ILE A 23 -68.17 35.96 -49.81
CA ILE A 23 -69.44 36.64 -49.43
C ILE A 23 -70.64 35.71 -49.79
N VAL A 24 -71.59 35.30 -48.91
CA VAL A 24 -72.35 35.99 -47.83
C VAL A 24 -72.77 35.02 -46.67
N ALA A 25 -72.76 35.50 -45.40
CA ALA A 25 -73.57 35.06 -44.20
C ALA A 25 -73.43 33.62 -43.60
N THR A 26 -73.67 33.33 -42.29
CA THR A 26 -73.89 34.13 -41.04
C THR A 26 -73.64 33.27 -39.76
N LEU A 27 -73.35 33.94 -38.63
CA LEU A 27 -73.70 33.71 -37.19
C LEU A 27 -74.16 32.30 -36.66
N ALA A 28 -73.91 31.87 -35.40
CA ALA A 28 -73.28 32.49 -34.21
C ALA A 28 -72.92 31.45 -33.10
N LEU A 29 -72.27 31.93 -32.02
CA LEU A 29 -72.13 31.33 -30.67
C LEU A 29 -71.25 30.05 -30.51
N ALA A 30 -70.80 29.67 -29.31
CA ALA A 30 -70.02 30.35 -28.26
C ALA A 30 -69.78 29.39 -27.07
N GLY A 31 -68.60 29.45 -26.42
CA GLY A 31 -68.22 28.61 -25.27
C GLY A 31 -67.65 27.24 -25.68
N GLY A 32 -66.58 26.71 -25.07
CA GLY A 32 -65.67 27.25 -24.05
C GLY A 32 -65.87 26.64 -22.66
N ILE A 33 -64.96 25.74 -22.26
CA ILE A 33 -64.75 25.26 -20.88
C ILE A 33 -63.27 24.83 -20.74
N HIS A 34 -62.75 24.86 -19.51
CA HIS A 34 -61.33 24.65 -19.19
C HIS A 34 -60.98 23.18 -18.83
N SER A 35 -59.67 22.96 -18.72
CA SER A 35 -58.99 21.76 -18.22
C SER A 35 -59.62 21.08 -17.00
N ALA A 36 -59.49 19.75 -16.95
CA ALA A 36 -59.51 18.97 -15.71
C ALA A 36 -58.25 18.07 -15.65
N ASN A 37 -57.73 17.83 -14.45
CA ASN A 37 -56.52 17.06 -14.18
C ASN A 37 -56.71 16.21 -12.91
N ALA A 38 -55.79 15.28 -12.65
CA ALA A 38 -55.57 14.61 -11.37
C ALA A 38 -56.65 13.61 -10.85
N THR A 39 -56.44 12.34 -11.22
CA THR A 39 -56.24 11.20 -10.30
C THR A 39 -57.29 10.76 -9.25
N PHE A 40 -57.71 9.49 -9.42
CA PHE A 40 -57.72 8.41 -8.40
C PHE A 40 -58.80 8.41 -7.30
N VAL A 41 -59.59 7.33 -7.26
CA VAL A 41 -60.35 6.88 -6.08
C VAL A 41 -60.02 5.42 -5.80
N LYS A 42 -59.86 5.07 -4.52
CA LYS A 42 -59.42 3.78 -4.01
C LYS A 42 -60.62 2.96 -3.51
N THR A 43 -60.63 1.65 -3.72
CA THR A 43 -61.72 0.76 -3.28
C THR A 43 -61.79 0.66 -1.76
N THR A 44 -62.97 0.89 -1.17
CA THR A 44 -63.28 0.47 0.21
C THR A 44 -64.73 -0.05 0.32
N THR A 45 -64.82 -1.35 0.65
CA THR A 45 -65.78 -2.05 1.53
C THR A 45 -66.68 -1.16 2.42
N ALA A 46 -67.94 -1.46 2.79
CA ALA A 46 -69.06 -2.27 2.27
C ALA A 46 -70.30 -1.97 3.18
N LYS A 47 -71.46 -2.59 2.91
CA LYS A 47 -72.58 -2.97 3.84
C LYS A 47 -72.52 -2.43 5.30
N GLU A 48 -73.59 -1.86 5.89
CA GLU A 48 -74.85 -2.58 6.23
C GLU A 48 -76.10 -1.70 6.53
N ILE A 49 -77.28 -2.31 6.33
CA ILE A 49 -78.55 -2.25 7.10
C ILE A 49 -79.25 -0.88 7.38
N THR A 50 -80.24 -0.59 6.53
CA THR A 50 -81.69 -0.40 6.84
C THR A 50 -82.16 0.29 8.14
N SER A 51 -82.99 1.36 8.01
CA SER A 51 -84.24 1.55 8.78
C SER A 51 -85.16 2.69 8.27
N ALA A 52 -86.47 2.54 8.58
CA ALA A 52 -87.53 3.56 8.67
C ALA A 52 -88.06 4.34 7.41
N LEU A 53 -89.20 3.83 6.88
CA LEU A 53 -90.52 4.51 6.82
C LEU A 53 -90.66 6.01 6.44
N VAL A 54 -91.48 6.29 5.41
CA VAL A 54 -92.86 6.87 5.52
C VAL A 54 -93.55 6.90 4.13
N GLN A 55 -94.89 6.97 4.09
CA GLN A 55 -95.69 6.80 2.86
C GLN A 55 -95.74 8.01 1.91
N ARG A 56 -95.70 7.67 0.62
CA ARG A 56 -96.24 8.39 -0.55
C ARG A 56 -97.62 9.02 -0.26
N ASN A 57 -97.80 10.28 -0.67
CA ASN A 57 -99.10 10.79 -1.12
C ASN A 57 -98.92 11.84 -2.24
N GLN A 58 -99.96 12.06 -3.05
CA GLN A 58 -99.91 12.91 -4.25
C GLN A 58 -100.51 14.30 -3.99
N THR A 59 -99.93 15.35 -4.58
CA THR A 59 -100.66 16.61 -4.82
C THR A 59 -100.23 17.28 -6.13
N THR A 60 -101.20 17.79 -6.87
CA THR A 60 -101.04 18.48 -8.16
C THR A 60 -100.58 19.93 -7.98
N PRO A 61 -99.68 20.46 -8.83
CA PRO A 61 -99.51 21.91 -8.96
C PRO A 61 -100.69 22.52 -9.74
N ASN A 62 -101.14 23.71 -9.33
CA ASN A 62 -102.28 24.38 -9.97
C ASN A 62 -101.85 25.51 -10.92
N ILE A 63 -102.70 25.77 -11.90
CA ILE A 63 -102.58 26.63 -13.07
C ILE A 63 -102.11 28.06 -12.77
N ALA A 64 -101.24 28.59 -13.65
CA ALA A 64 -101.13 30.02 -13.93
C ALA A 64 -101.38 30.25 -15.43
N GLN A 65 -102.22 31.24 -15.78
CA GLN A 65 -102.59 31.55 -17.17
C GLN A 65 -102.00 32.90 -17.62
N LEU A 66 -101.43 32.94 -18.82
CA LEU A 66 -101.23 34.16 -19.62
C LEU A 66 -101.50 33.85 -21.10
N PRO A 67 -101.82 34.86 -21.94
CA PRO A 67 -102.85 34.71 -22.96
C PRO A 67 -102.42 34.10 -24.32
N ILE A 68 -103.45 33.67 -25.05
CA ILE A 68 -103.40 33.03 -26.36
C ILE A 68 -102.92 34.00 -27.45
N SER A 69 -101.86 33.64 -28.18
CA SER A 69 -101.60 34.13 -29.53
C SER A 69 -101.88 33.01 -30.54
N ARG A 70 -102.97 33.14 -31.32
CA ARG A 70 -103.30 32.19 -32.39
C ARG A 70 -102.40 32.43 -33.60
N ASN A 71 -101.47 31.52 -33.87
CA ASN A 71 -100.93 31.32 -35.21
C ASN A 71 -101.34 29.93 -35.69
N GLN A 72 -102.08 29.87 -36.80
CA GLN A 72 -102.48 28.62 -37.42
C GLN A 72 -101.28 28.03 -38.18
N TYR A 73 -100.89 26.81 -37.81
CA TYR A 73 -100.15 25.93 -38.72
C TYR A 73 -101.07 24.78 -39.08
N GLN A 74 -101.29 24.63 -40.40
CA GLN A 74 -102.24 23.65 -40.93
C GLN A 74 -101.72 22.23 -40.70
N THR A 75 -102.64 21.30 -40.48
CA THR A 75 -102.36 19.86 -40.52
C THR A 75 -102.04 19.45 -41.95
N ALA A 76 -100.77 19.61 -42.35
CA ALA A 76 -100.22 18.88 -43.47
C ALA A 76 -100.14 17.40 -43.08
N GLY A 77 -101.20 16.64 -43.37
CA GLY A 77 -101.19 15.19 -43.26
C GLY A 77 -100.16 14.62 -44.22
N ILE A 78 -99.05 14.11 -43.69
CA ILE A 78 -98.07 13.35 -44.47
C ILE A 78 -98.38 11.88 -44.20
N ASP A 79 -98.93 11.21 -45.21
CA ASP A 79 -99.30 9.80 -45.08
C ASP A 79 -98.09 8.92 -44.70
N PRO A 80 -98.27 7.88 -43.87
CA PRO A 80 -97.19 6.96 -43.50
C PRO A 80 -96.58 6.25 -44.73
N VAL A 81 -97.31 6.22 -45.85
CA VAL A 81 -96.85 5.71 -47.15
C VAL A 81 -95.73 6.55 -47.78
N VAL A 82 -95.55 7.83 -47.39
CA VAL A 82 -94.50 8.72 -47.93
C VAL A 82 -93.26 8.75 -47.03
N LEU A 83 -93.41 8.56 -45.72
CA LEU A 83 -92.26 8.53 -44.81
C LEU A 83 -91.40 7.27 -45.00
N VAL A 84 -92.02 6.13 -45.31
CA VAL A 84 -91.34 4.85 -45.58
C VAL A 84 -90.39 4.91 -46.78
N PRO A 85 -90.77 5.38 -47.99
CA PRO A 85 -89.84 5.53 -49.09
C PRO A 85 -88.79 6.62 -48.84
N ILE A 86 -89.06 7.66 -48.05
CA ILE A 86 -88.02 8.65 -47.68
C ILE A 86 -86.98 8.04 -46.73
N LEU A 87 -87.39 7.22 -45.75
CA LEU A 87 -86.46 6.48 -44.90
C LEU A 87 -85.76 5.33 -45.63
N LEU A 88 -86.43 4.64 -46.57
CA LEU A 88 -85.82 3.61 -47.40
C LEU A 88 -84.85 4.21 -48.41
N VAL A 89 -85.17 5.32 -49.08
CA VAL A 89 -84.28 5.97 -50.07
C VAL A 89 -83.16 6.73 -49.35
N GLY A 90 -83.43 7.47 -48.28
CA GLY A 90 -82.39 8.08 -47.44
C GLY A 90 -81.48 7.02 -46.81
N GLY A 91 -82.07 5.91 -46.35
CA GLY A 91 -81.35 4.70 -45.96
C GLY A 91 -80.49 4.16 -47.09
N PHE A 92 -81.04 3.91 -48.28
CA PHE A 92 -80.31 3.38 -49.43
C PHE A 92 -79.16 4.32 -49.84
N VAL A 93 -79.41 5.63 -49.94
CA VAL A 93 -78.43 6.67 -50.34
C VAL A 93 -77.31 6.86 -49.32
N ILE A 94 -77.46 6.45 -48.05
CA ILE A 94 -76.40 6.49 -47.05
C ILE A 94 -75.74 5.11 -46.87
N PHE A 95 -76.55 4.06 -46.76
CA PHE A 95 -76.12 2.70 -46.41
C PHE A 95 -75.51 1.96 -47.62
N VAL A 96 -75.99 2.20 -48.85
CA VAL A 96 -75.38 1.64 -50.06
C VAL A 96 -73.96 2.19 -50.27
N PRO A 97 -73.66 3.50 -50.30
CA PRO A 97 -72.28 3.95 -50.42
C PRO A 97 -71.40 3.62 -49.21
N LEU A 98 -71.95 3.41 -47.99
CA LEU A 98 -71.16 2.83 -46.90
C LEU A 98 -70.74 1.38 -47.19
N PHE A 99 -71.70 0.54 -47.61
CA PHE A 99 -71.50 -0.91 -47.75
C PHE A 99 -70.83 -1.32 -49.09
N PHE A 100 -71.18 -0.62 -50.17
CA PHE A 100 -70.61 -0.77 -51.53
C PHE A 100 -69.46 0.20 -51.82
N GLY A 101 -69.23 1.24 -51.02
CA GLY A 101 -68.02 2.08 -51.13
C GLY A 101 -66.79 1.42 -50.49
N GLY A 102 -66.99 0.49 -49.55
CA GLY A 102 -65.89 -0.22 -48.88
C GLY A 102 -64.97 0.72 -48.10
N LEU A 103 -65.54 1.71 -47.42
CA LEU A 103 -64.79 2.70 -46.65
C LEU A 103 -64.26 2.07 -45.35
N VAL A 104 -62.94 2.07 -45.19
CA VAL A 104 -62.23 1.64 -43.98
C VAL A 104 -61.38 2.80 -43.47
N VAL A 105 -61.66 3.24 -42.24
CA VAL A 105 -60.89 4.27 -41.54
C VAL A 105 -59.92 3.61 -40.57
N ILE A 106 -58.63 3.89 -40.71
CA ILE A 106 -57.56 3.44 -39.81
C ILE A 106 -57.09 4.63 -38.96
N GLY A 107 -57.07 4.47 -37.64
CA GLY A 107 -56.65 5.50 -36.70
C GLY A 107 -55.13 5.77 -36.74
N GLU A 108 -54.72 6.93 -36.25
CA GLU A 108 -53.32 7.42 -36.30
C GLU A 108 -52.28 6.47 -35.67
N ARG A 109 -52.73 5.70 -34.67
CA ARG A 109 -51.95 4.70 -33.91
C ARG A 109 -52.38 3.26 -34.21
N GLU A 110 -53.10 3.05 -35.32
CA GLU A 110 -53.49 1.74 -35.83
C GLU A 110 -52.72 1.40 -37.12
N VAL A 111 -52.66 0.11 -37.45
CA VAL A 111 -52.30 -0.43 -38.75
C VAL A 111 -53.42 -1.37 -39.20
N GLY A 112 -53.86 -1.24 -40.45
CA GLY A 112 -54.92 -2.09 -41.01
C GLY A 112 -54.33 -3.30 -41.74
N ILE A 113 -54.45 -4.49 -41.16
CA ILE A 113 -54.03 -5.75 -41.78
C ILE A 113 -55.19 -6.27 -42.63
N VAL A 114 -54.98 -6.36 -43.95
CA VAL A 114 -56.01 -6.76 -44.91
C VAL A 114 -56.02 -8.27 -45.09
N VAL A 115 -57.21 -8.87 -45.01
CA VAL A 115 -57.46 -10.27 -45.38
C VAL A 115 -58.47 -10.31 -46.52
N ARG A 116 -58.11 -10.90 -47.66
CA ARG A 116 -59.02 -11.09 -48.79
C ARG A 116 -59.71 -12.44 -48.68
N LYS A 117 -61.04 -12.44 -48.50
CA LYS A 117 -61.86 -13.64 -48.27
C LYS A 117 -61.93 -14.55 -49.51
N PHE A 118 -62.02 -13.96 -50.71
CA PHE A 118 -62.02 -14.70 -51.98
C PHE A 118 -61.60 -13.83 -53.17
N THR A 119 -61.21 -14.48 -54.27
CA THR A 119 -60.82 -13.88 -55.55
C THR A 119 -61.74 -14.36 -56.68
N LEU A 120 -62.22 -13.44 -57.54
CA LEU A 120 -62.99 -13.83 -58.75
C LEU A 120 -62.10 -14.54 -59.79
N SER A 121 -60.77 -14.38 -59.70
CA SER A 121 -59.80 -15.01 -60.60
C SER A 121 -59.45 -16.46 -60.23
N GLY A 122 -60.01 -17.04 -59.16
CA GLY A 122 -59.71 -18.41 -58.70
C GLY A 122 -58.28 -18.63 -58.17
N ARG A 123 -57.42 -17.61 -58.17
CA ARG A 123 -56.05 -17.67 -57.63
C ARG A 123 -56.09 -17.69 -56.10
N GLY A 124 -55.84 -18.88 -55.53
CA GLY A 124 -55.47 -19.07 -54.14
C GLY A 124 -53.95 -18.87 -53.91
N LEU A 125 -53.53 -18.92 -52.65
CA LEU A 125 -52.13 -18.84 -52.25
C LEU A 125 -51.29 -19.98 -52.86
N PRO A 126 -50.02 -19.72 -53.23
CA PRO A 126 -49.07 -20.79 -53.58
C PRO A 126 -48.78 -21.68 -52.37
N ALA A 127 -48.57 -22.98 -52.63
CA ALA A 127 -48.39 -23.97 -51.57
C ALA A 127 -47.16 -23.68 -50.69
N GLY A 128 -47.40 -23.49 -49.40
CA GLY A 128 -46.36 -23.18 -48.42
C GLY A 128 -46.26 -21.71 -48.01
N SER A 129 -46.94 -20.80 -48.70
CA SER A 129 -47.09 -19.39 -48.31
C SER A 129 -48.37 -19.14 -47.51
N LEU A 130 -48.29 -18.18 -46.58
CA LEU A 130 -49.38 -17.69 -45.73
C LEU A 130 -49.84 -16.28 -46.16
N ILE A 131 -48.94 -15.51 -46.79
CA ILE A 131 -49.15 -14.11 -47.18
C ILE A 131 -49.25 -13.98 -48.70
N ALA A 132 -50.34 -13.39 -49.17
CA ALA A 132 -50.61 -13.10 -50.57
C ALA A 132 -49.82 -11.87 -51.05
N LEU A 133 -49.11 -12.04 -52.17
CA LEU A 133 -48.36 -10.96 -52.81
C LEU A 133 -49.15 -10.32 -53.96
N ASN A 134 -49.90 -11.09 -54.76
CA ASN A 134 -50.51 -10.60 -56.00
C ASN A 134 -52.04 -10.49 -55.90
N GLY A 135 -52.55 -10.18 -54.70
CA GLY A 135 -53.99 -10.06 -54.46
C GLY A 135 -54.73 -11.40 -54.39
N GLU A 136 -54.03 -12.50 -54.13
CA GLU A 136 -54.60 -13.84 -53.90
C GLU A 136 -55.55 -13.85 -52.67
N ALA A 137 -56.37 -14.89 -52.54
CA ALA A 137 -57.24 -15.06 -51.36
C ALA A 137 -56.40 -15.47 -50.13
N GLY A 138 -56.43 -14.66 -49.06
CA GLY A 138 -55.62 -14.84 -47.86
C GLY A 138 -55.25 -13.54 -47.16
N LEU A 139 -54.34 -13.62 -46.17
CA LEU A 139 -53.68 -12.46 -45.56
C LEU A 139 -52.90 -11.71 -46.64
N GLN A 140 -52.99 -10.38 -46.74
CA GLN A 140 -52.23 -9.61 -47.73
C GLN A 140 -50.90 -9.13 -47.13
N ALA A 141 -49.87 -8.96 -47.98
CA ALA A 141 -48.60 -8.37 -47.56
C ALA A 141 -48.74 -6.89 -47.17
N ASP A 142 -49.43 -6.10 -48.00
CA ASP A 142 -49.56 -4.66 -47.80
C ASP A 142 -50.49 -4.33 -46.63
N THR A 143 -50.10 -3.36 -45.80
CA THR A 143 -50.92 -2.84 -44.70
C THR A 143 -51.48 -1.46 -45.03
N LEU A 144 -52.65 -1.15 -44.46
CA LEU A 144 -53.24 0.17 -44.54
C LEU A 144 -52.62 1.08 -43.46
N ALA A 145 -51.95 2.14 -43.93
CA ALA A 145 -51.54 3.27 -43.11
C ALA A 145 -52.77 4.02 -42.53
N PRO A 146 -52.59 4.87 -41.51
CA PRO A 146 -53.66 5.73 -41.01
C PRO A 146 -54.32 6.58 -42.10
N GLY A 147 -55.64 6.77 -42.01
CA GLY A 147 -56.41 7.52 -43.00
C GLY A 147 -57.68 6.81 -43.46
N TRP A 148 -58.26 7.29 -44.56
CA TRP A 148 -59.50 6.80 -45.15
C TRP A 148 -59.20 6.03 -46.44
N HIS A 149 -59.51 4.73 -46.45
CA HIS A 149 -59.28 3.84 -47.58
C HIS A 149 -60.60 3.38 -48.17
N TRP A 150 -60.72 3.35 -49.49
CA TRP A 150 -61.95 3.00 -50.21
C TRP A 150 -61.76 1.70 -51.01
N GLY A 151 -62.86 1.00 -51.34
CA GLY A 151 -62.84 -0.26 -52.09
C GLY A 151 -62.62 -1.52 -51.26
N TYR A 152 -62.47 -1.42 -49.94
CA TYR A 152 -62.33 -2.56 -49.03
C TYR A 152 -63.71 -3.09 -48.58
N TRP A 153 -64.47 -3.61 -49.55
CA TRP A 153 -65.84 -4.11 -49.33
C TRP A 153 -65.91 -5.21 -48.25
N PRO A 154 -66.78 -5.10 -47.22
CA PRO A 154 -66.87 -6.09 -46.15
C PRO A 154 -67.21 -7.52 -46.58
N TRP A 155 -67.76 -7.71 -47.78
CA TRP A 155 -68.03 -9.04 -48.35
C TRP A 155 -66.81 -9.69 -49.00
N GLN A 156 -65.88 -8.92 -49.60
CA GLN A 156 -64.65 -9.44 -50.21
C GLN A 156 -63.45 -9.39 -49.26
N TYR A 157 -63.38 -8.39 -48.38
CA TYR A 157 -62.25 -8.14 -47.49
C TYR A 157 -62.68 -8.18 -46.02
N SER A 158 -61.69 -8.40 -45.16
CA SER A 158 -61.77 -8.21 -43.71
C SER A 158 -60.51 -7.43 -43.31
N VAL A 159 -60.66 -6.21 -42.80
CA VAL A 159 -59.52 -5.44 -42.30
C VAL A 159 -59.48 -5.56 -40.79
N LYS A 160 -58.47 -6.26 -40.27
CA LYS A 160 -58.18 -6.32 -38.85
C LYS A 160 -57.35 -5.10 -38.47
N LYS A 161 -57.83 -4.28 -37.56
CA LYS A 161 -57.05 -3.17 -37.02
C LYS A 161 -56.22 -3.67 -35.85
N GLU A 162 -54.94 -3.31 -35.84
CA GLU A 162 -54.04 -3.58 -34.71
C GLU A 162 -53.28 -2.32 -34.32
N SER A 163 -52.91 -2.20 -33.04
CA SER A 163 -52.13 -1.08 -32.53
C SER A 163 -50.72 -1.08 -33.12
N VAL A 164 -50.17 0.09 -33.43
CA VAL A 164 -48.76 0.21 -33.84
C VAL A 164 -47.81 -0.29 -32.74
N ILE A 165 -46.73 -0.94 -33.15
CA ILE A 165 -45.73 -1.48 -32.23
C ILE A 165 -44.85 -0.32 -31.73
N VAL A 166 -44.84 -0.09 -30.42
CA VAL A 166 -44.00 0.93 -29.77
C VAL A 166 -42.93 0.21 -28.95
N VAL A 167 -41.69 0.28 -29.40
CA VAL A 167 -40.52 -0.27 -28.68
C VAL A 167 -40.03 0.79 -27.69
N PRO A 168 -40.00 0.52 -26.37
CA PRO A 168 -39.54 1.48 -25.36
C PRO A 168 -38.08 1.91 -25.54
N GLN A 169 -37.73 3.08 -24.98
CA GLN A 169 -36.32 3.48 -24.86
C GLN A 169 -35.59 2.54 -23.89
N GLY A 170 -34.38 2.10 -24.26
CA GLY A 170 -33.61 1.12 -23.50
C GLY A 170 -33.99 -0.34 -23.77
N GLU A 171 -34.89 -0.60 -24.73
CA GLU A 171 -35.27 -1.95 -25.17
C GLU A 171 -35.00 -2.16 -26.68
N ILE A 172 -34.80 -3.41 -27.06
CA ILE A 172 -34.85 -3.90 -28.44
C ILE A 172 -36.02 -4.86 -28.61
N ALA A 173 -36.52 -4.99 -29.84
CA ALA A 173 -37.56 -5.97 -30.17
C ALA A 173 -37.09 -6.97 -31.22
N LEU A 174 -37.25 -8.26 -30.93
CA LEU A 174 -36.88 -9.35 -31.85
C LEU A 174 -38.07 -9.75 -32.72
N ILE A 175 -37.80 -10.26 -33.91
CA ILE A 175 -38.84 -10.58 -34.90
C ILE A 175 -38.78 -12.06 -35.27
N VAL A 176 -39.95 -12.67 -35.40
CA VAL A 176 -40.12 -14.00 -36.01
C VAL A 176 -41.05 -13.83 -37.22
N ALA A 177 -40.53 -14.10 -38.42
CA ALA A 177 -41.32 -14.10 -39.65
C ALA A 177 -42.05 -15.45 -39.78
N ALA A 178 -43.37 -15.41 -40.00
CA ALA A 178 -44.20 -16.61 -40.18
C ALA A 178 -44.09 -17.20 -41.61
N ASP A 179 -43.75 -16.37 -42.59
CA ASP A 179 -43.68 -16.71 -44.02
C ASP A 179 -42.41 -16.13 -44.66
N GLY A 180 -42.06 -16.63 -45.84
CA GLY A 180 -40.82 -16.33 -46.56
C GLY A 180 -40.11 -17.58 -47.06
N ALA A 181 -38.93 -17.39 -47.65
CA ALA A 181 -38.04 -18.47 -48.05
C ALA A 181 -37.66 -19.34 -46.85
N SER A 182 -37.35 -20.62 -47.07
CA SER A 182 -36.83 -21.46 -45.97
C SER A 182 -35.39 -21.04 -45.65
N ASN A 183 -35.09 -20.80 -44.36
CA ASN A 183 -33.70 -20.64 -43.91
C ASN A 183 -32.90 -21.91 -44.26
N PRO A 184 -31.70 -21.82 -44.87
CA PRO A 184 -30.83 -22.98 -45.09
C PRO A 184 -30.45 -23.67 -43.77
N PRO A 185 -30.30 -25.02 -43.75
CA PRO A 185 -30.10 -25.79 -42.51
C PRO A 185 -28.77 -25.50 -41.79
N GLU A 186 -27.84 -24.83 -42.45
CA GLU A 186 -26.56 -24.41 -41.88
C GLU A 186 -26.69 -23.19 -40.95
N ARG A 187 -27.73 -22.37 -41.11
CA ARG A 187 -27.91 -21.08 -40.43
C ARG A 187 -29.11 -21.15 -39.48
N ILE A 188 -29.04 -20.44 -38.35
CA ILE A 188 -30.10 -20.45 -37.31
C ILE A 188 -31.08 -19.29 -37.48
N LEU A 189 -30.60 -18.13 -37.95
CA LEU A 189 -31.37 -16.89 -38.07
C LEU A 189 -31.59 -16.48 -39.53
N GLY A 190 -32.78 -15.96 -39.84
CA GLY A 190 -33.09 -15.40 -41.15
C GLY A 190 -32.27 -14.15 -41.46
N LYS A 191 -31.78 -14.06 -42.71
CA LYS A 191 -30.99 -12.94 -43.24
C LYS A 191 -31.70 -11.59 -43.08
N ILE A 192 -30.92 -10.51 -42.98
CA ILE A 192 -31.42 -9.13 -42.95
C ILE A 192 -31.74 -8.66 -44.38
N VAL A 193 -32.87 -7.96 -44.54
CA VAL A 193 -33.45 -7.53 -45.83
C VAL A 193 -33.89 -6.05 -45.75
N GLY A 194 -33.86 -5.30 -46.88
CA GLY A 194 -34.02 -3.84 -46.97
C GLY A 194 -35.44 -3.29 -46.76
N CYS A 195 -36.25 -3.96 -45.94
CA CYS A 195 -37.70 -3.82 -45.83
C CYS A 195 -38.21 -2.70 -44.89
N ASP A 196 -37.50 -1.58 -44.82
CA ASP A 196 -37.75 -0.46 -43.88
C ASP A 196 -38.15 -0.92 -42.47
N ASN A 197 -37.20 -1.59 -41.79
CA ASN A 197 -37.39 -2.09 -40.41
C ASN A 197 -38.65 -2.96 -40.25
N PHE A 198 -38.86 -3.87 -41.23
CA PHE A 198 -39.95 -4.85 -41.26
C PHE A 198 -41.37 -4.22 -41.33
N GLN A 199 -41.46 -2.96 -41.76
CA GLN A 199 -42.74 -2.33 -42.09
C GLN A 199 -43.21 -2.74 -43.50
N ASP A 200 -42.30 -2.77 -44.48
CA ASP A 200 -42.59 -3.19 -45.85
C ASP A 200 -42.57 -4.72 -46.01
N ALA A 201 -43.59 -5.39 -45.49
CA ALA A 201 -43.80 -6.83 -45.61
C ALA A 201 -43.73 -7.35 -47.07
N ARG A 202 -44.21 -6.56 -48.05
CA ARG A 202 -44.05 -6.87 -49.49
C ARG A 202 -42.58 -6.94 -49.89
N LYS A 203 -41.77 -5.91 -49.56
CA LYS A 203 -40.34 -5.86 -49.91
C LYS A 203 -39.58 -7.03 -49.27
N PHE A 204 -39.84 -7.32 -48.00
CA PHE A 204 -39.24 -8.45 -47.29
C PHE A 204 -39.40 -9.76 -48.08
N LEU A 205 -40.62 -10.06 -48.52
CA LEU A 205 -40.91 -11.28 -49.27
C LEU A 205 -40.33 -11.24 -50.71
N THR A 206 -40.39 -10.11 -51.41
CA THR A 206 -39.85 -10.00 -52.79
C THR A 206 -38.32 -9.97 -52.87
N GLU A 207 -37.63 -9.47 -51.84
CA GLU A 207 -36.16 -9.55 -51.68
C GLU A 207 -35.73 -10.93 -51.07
N GLY A 208 -36.67 -11.87 -50.99
CA GLY A 208 -36.43 -13.27 -50.61
C GLY A 208 -36.13 -13.47 -49.13
N GLY A 209 -36.75 -12.68 -48.25
CA GLY A 209 -36.64 -12.80 -46.80
C GLY A 209 -36.99 -14.21 -46.29
N GLU A 210 -36.30 -14.62 -45.24
CA GLU A 210 -36.30 -16.01 -44.75
C GLU A 210 -37.22 -16.15 -43.53
N LYS A 211 -38.05 -17.20 -43.49
CA LYS A 211 -38.98 -17.45 -42.39
C LYS A 211 -38.27 -17.98 -41.14
N GLY A 212 -38.86 -17.70 -39.96
CA GLY A 212 -38.31 -18.05 -38.66
C GLY A 212 -37.77 -16.85 -37.88
N ARG A 213 -36.91 -17.11 -36.89
CA ARG A 213 -36.25 -16.08 -36.07
C ARG A 213 -35.36 -15.20 -36.95
N GLN A 214 -35.52 -13.89 -36.88
CA GLN A 214 -34.73 -12.96 -37.68
C GLN A 214 -33.42 -12.59 -36.98
N MET A 215 -32.38 -12.32 -37.77
CA MET A 215 -31.13 -11.74 -37.29
C MET A 215 -31.26 -10.24 -37.00
N GLY A 216 -32.09 -9.55 -37.79
CA GLY A 216 -32.46 -8.16 -37.58
C GLY A 216 -33.42 -7.99 -36.40
N PHE A 217 -33.28 -6.87 -35.71
CA PHE A 217 -34.08 -6.46 -34.55
C PHE A 217 -34.46 -4.98 -34.69
N LEU A 218 -35.44 -4.54 -33.91
CA LEU A 218 -35.88 -3.14 -33.86
C LEU A 218 -35.28 -2.46 -32.63
N THR A 219 -34.86 -1.21 -32.78
CA THR A 219 -34.49 -0.32 -31.67
C THR A 219 -35.71 0.47 -31.19
N ALA A 220 -35.56 1.26 -30.13
CA ALA A 220 -36.60 2.16 -29.61
C ALA A 220 -37.24 3.03 -30.71
N GLY A 221 -38.57 2.96 -30.85
CA GLY A 221 -39.27 3.56 -31.98
C GLY A 221 -40.76 3.20 -32.03
N THR A 222 -41.46 3.67 -33.08
CA THR A 222 -42.86 3.31 -33.37
C THR A 222 -42.96 2.81 -34.80
N TYR A 223 -43.37 1.54 -34.97
CA TYR A 223 -43.32 0.82 -36.23
C TYR A 223 -44.72 0.32 -36.66
N ARG A 224 -45.02 0.42 -37.95
CA ARG A 224 -46.25 -0.09 -38.57
C ARG A 224 -45.98 -1.45 -39.19
N ILE A 225 -46.09 -2.49 -38.37
CA ILE A 225 -45.68 -3.86 -38.72
C ILE A 225 -46.91 -4.71 -39.05
N ASN A 226 -46.84 -5.49 -40.12
CA ASN A 226 -47.84 -6.50 -40.44
C ASN A 226 -47.70 -7.69 -39.46
N THR A 227 -48.41 -7.67 -38.34
CA THR A 227 -48.29 -8.69 -37.27
C THR A 227 -48.72 -10.09 -37.69
N ALA A 228 -49.45 -10.22 -38.80
CA ALA A 228 -49.81 -11.50 -39.40
C ALA A 228 -48.63 -12.17 -40.15
N LEU A 229 -47.64 -11.39 -40.58
CA LEU A 229 -46.35 -11.88 -41.07
C LEU A 229 -45.27 -11.89 -39.97
N PHE A 230 -45.15 -10.80 -39.22
CA PHE A 230 -44.06 -10.56 -38.28
C PHE A 230 -44.54 -10.57 -36.84
N LYS A 231 -44.22 -11.65 -36.11
CA LYS A 231 -44.44 -11.73 -34.67
C LYS A 231 -43.31 -11.00 -33.95
N VAL A 232 -43.63 -9.88 -33.30
CA VAL A 232 -42.66 -9.04 -32.57
C VAL A 232 -42.62 -9.41 -31.08
N ILE A 233 -41.40 -9.59 -30.56
CA ILE A 233 -41.10 -9.94 -29.17
C ILE A 233 -40.42 -8.74 -28.49
N MET A 234 -41.01 -8.27 -27.40
CA MET A 234 -40.57 -7.12 -26.58
C MET A 234 -40.47 -7.56 -25.12
N ALA A 235 -39.81 -6.78 -24.25
CA ALA A 235 -39.68 -7.14 -22.82
C ALA A 235 -41.05 -7.36 -22.14
N SER A 236 -42.10 -6.68 -22.60
CA SER A 236 -43.49 -6.82 -22.16
C SER A 236 -44.19 -8.13 -22.52
N ASN A 237 -43.73 -8.88 -23.54
CA ASN A 237 -44.30 -10.17 -23.95
C ASN A 237 -43.30 -11.35 -23.96
N ALA A 238 -42.03 -11.10 -23.64
CA ALA A 238 -40.93 -12.07 -23.65
C ALA A 238 -41.25 -13.40 -22.94
N SER A 239 -41.87 -13.32 -21.75
CA SER A 239 -42.23 -14.48 -20.93
C SER A 239 -43.19 -15.44 -21.64
N ALA A 240 -44.11 -14.92 -22.47
CA ALA A 240 -45.03 -15.72 -23.26
C ALA A 240 -44.34 -16.46 -24.42
N HIS A 241 -43.07 -16.16 -24.69
CA HIS A 241 -42.25 -16.73 -25.76
C HIS A 241 -40.95 -17.36 -25.24
N GLY A 242 -40.89 -17.66 -23.94
CA GLY A 242 -39.79 -18.41 -23.31
C GLY A 242 -38.49 -17.62 -23.13
N MET A 243 -38.57 -16.29 -23.02
CA MET A 243 -37.42 -15.41 -22.85
C MET A 243 -37.59 -14.51 -21.63
N ALA A 244 -36.51 -14.27 -20.89
CA ALA A 244 -36.50 -13.31 -19.79
C ALA A 244 -36.55 -11.87 -20.35
N PRO A 245 -37.38 -10.96 -19.80
CA PRO A 245 -37.47 -9.56 -20.25
C PRO A 245 -36.14 -8.80 -20.24
N GLU A 246 -35.19 -9.20 -19.39
CA GLU A 246 -33.85 -8.59 -19.30
C GLU A 246 -32.97 -8.83 -20.54
N HIS A 247 -33.16 -9.94 -21.26
CA HIS A 247 -32.44 -10.23 -22.51
C HIS A 247 -32.85 -9.31 -23.68
N LEU A 248 -33.91 -8.53 -23.52
CA LEU A 248 -34.43 -7.59 -24.53
C LEU A 248 -34.15 -6.12 -24.17
N ARG A 249 -33.39 -5.88 -23.10
CA ARG A 249 -32.87 -4.55 -22.78
C ARG A 249 -31.55 -4.31 -23.50
N VAL A 250 -31.22 -3.04 -23.74
CA VAL A 250 -29.90 -2.66 -24.27
C VAL A 250 -28.83 -3.17 -23.31
N TYR A 251 -27.88 -3.96 -23.82
CA TYR A 251 -26.91 -4.67 -23.00
C TYR A 251 -25.90 -3.70 -22.40
N SER A 252 -25.88 -3.57 -21.09
CA SER A 252 -24.96 -2.69 -20.37
C SER A 252 -23.79 -3.48 -19.78
N LEU A 253 -22.57 -3.18 -20.22
CA LEU A 253 -21.33 -3.74 -19.70
C LEU A 253 -20.65 -2.74 -18.76
N ALA A 254 -20.41 -3.17 -17.53
CA ALA A 254 -19.84 -2.34 -16.47
C ALA A 254 -18.40 -1.86 -16.80
N SER A 255 -18.02 -0.70 -16.27
CA SER A 255 -16.74 -0.03 -16.60
C SER A 255 -15.49 -0.78 -16.14
N ASP A 256 -15.61 -1.67 -15.15
CA ASP A 256 -14.57 -2.55 -14.62
C ASP A 256 -14.48 -3.91 -15.32
N LYS A 257 -15.35 -4.17 -16.31
CA LYS A 257 -15.52 -5.49 -16.95
C LYS A 257 -15.32 -5.47 -18.45
N VAL A 258 -14.91 -6.63 -18.95
CA VAL A 258 -14.81 -6.96 -20.37
C VAL A 258 -15.90 -7.99 -20.72
N GLY A 259 -16.53 -7.82 -21.88
CA GLY A 259 -17.52 -8.75 -22.38
C GLY A 259 -16.87 -9.80 -23.27
N ILE A 260 -16.92 -11.06 -22.85
CA ILE A 260 -16.45 -12.19 -23.65
C ILE A 260 -17.61 -12.66 -24.53
N VAL A 261 -17.43 -12.55 -25.85
CA VAL A 261 -18.49 -12.74 -26.83
C VAL A 261 -18.51 -14.19 -27.33
N THR A 262 -19.71 -14.78 -27.34
CA THR A 262 -20.00 -16.06 -27.99
C THR A 262 -21.12 -15.86 -29.02
N THR A 263 -20.83 -16.14 -30.29
CA THR A 263 -21.83 -16.14 -31.37
C THR A 263 -22.51 -17.50 -31.46
N LEU A 264 -23.80 -17.51 -31.78
CA LEU A 264 -24.58 -18.75 -31.90
C LEU A 264 -24.78 -19.19 -33.37
N ASP A 265 -24.55 -18.29 -34.32
CA ASP A 265 -24.78 -18.50 -35.76
C ASP A 265 -23.52 -18.14 -36.58
N GLY A 266 -23.40 -18.70 -37.80
CA GLY A 266 -22.24 -18.54 -38.68
C GLY A 266 -21.48 -19.83 -38.99
N VAL A 267 -20.32 -19.70 -39.64
CA VAL A 267 -19.49 -20.86 -40.06
C VAL A 267 -18.96 -21.59 -38.81
N PRO A 268 -18.88 -22.94 -38.75
CA PRO A 268 -18.22 -23.61 -37.64
C PRO A 268 -16.76 -23.15 -37.46
N ILE A 269 -16.27 -23.04 -36.21
CA ILE A 269 -14.85 -22.86 -35.92
C ILE A 269 -14.05 -24.03 -36.49
N SER A 270 -12.91 -23.75 -37.13
CA SER A 270 -12.05 -24.76 -37.74
C SER A 270 -11.40 -25.66 -36.67
N ALA A 271 -11.27 -26.95 -36.97
CA ALA A 271 -10.71 -27.92 -36.04
C ALA A 271 -9.27 -27.54 -35.61
N GLY A 272 -9.04 -27.39 -34.30
CA GLY A 272 -7.76 -26.97 -33.73
C GLY A 272 -7.69 -25.49 -33.32
N GLU A 273 -8.69 -24.68 -33.66
CA GLU A 273 -8.89 -23.33 -33.13
C GLU A 273 -9.89 -23.34 -31.95
N LEU A 274 -9.77 -22.34 -31.05
CA LEU A 274 -10.65 -22.19 -29.88
C LEU A 274 -11.68 -21.06 -30.02
N ALA A 275 -11.49 -20.15 -30.98
CA ALA A 275 -12.34 -18.98 -31.17
C ALA A 275 -12.44 -18.56 -32.65
N GLY A 276 -13.44 -17.76 -32.99
CA GLY A 276 -13.56 -17.09 -34.28
C GLY A 276 -12.62 -15.88 -34.38
N PRO A 277 -11.94 -15.69 -35.53
CA PRO A 277 -11.06 -14.54 -35.75
C PRO A 277 -11.84 -13.22 -35.78
N ILE A 278 -11.16 -12.12 -35.46
CA ILE A 278 -11.73 -10.78 -35.54
C ILE A 278 -12.14 -10.46 -36.99
N ILE A 279 -13.38 -9.97 -37.17
CA ILE A 279 -13.95 -9.55 -38.46
C ILE A 279 -14.17 -8.03 -38.42
N ASP A 280 -13.93 -7.33 -39.51
CA ASP A 280 -14.10 -5.87 -39.54
C ASP A 280 -15.54 -5.41 -39.85
N GLY A 281 -15.87 -4.21 -39.39
CA GLY A 281 -17.03 -3.44 -39.87
C GLY A 281 -18.40 -3.86 -39.36
N HIS A 282 -18.55 -4.92 -38.54
CA HIS A 282 -19.83 -5.39 -38.00
C HIS A 282 -20.30 -4.68 -36.70
N ASP A 283 -19.72 -3.51 -36.42
CA ASP A 283 -20.18 -2.54 -35.41
C ASP A 283 -20.32 -3.14 -33.99
N ASN A 284 -19.31 -3.90 -33.56
CA ASN A 284 -19.29 -4.67 -32.29
C ASN A 284 -20.49 -5.61 -32.13
N PHE A 285 -20.71 -6.43 -33.16
CA PHE A 285 -21.76 -7.47 -33.28
C PHE A 285 -23.21 -6.95 -33.35
N GLN A 286 -23.43 -5.64 -33.34
CA GLN A 286 -24.76 -5.05 -33.57
C GLN A 286 -25.26 -5.33 -35.00
N ASN A 287 -24.37 -5.47 -35.99
CA ASN A 287 -24.72 -5.83 -37.36
C ASN A 287 -24.30 -7.27 -37.71
N GLY A 288 -25.09 -8.24 -37.26
CA GLY A 288 -24.83 -9.66 -37.50
C GLY A 288 -24.70 -10.05 -38.98
N GLN A 289 -25.43 -9.39 -39.89
CA GLN A 289 -25.36 -9.70 -41.32
C GLN A 289 -23.97 -9.39 -41.90
N LYS A 290 -23.34 -8.28 -41.49
CA LYS A 290 -21.96 -7.97 -41.89
C LYS A 290 -20.97 -9.01 -41.35
N PHE A 291 -21.11 -9.42 -40.08
CA PHE A 291 -20.25 -10.45 -39.47
C PHE A 291 -20.32 -11.78 -40.24
N ILE A 292 -21.54 -12.26 -40.54
CA ILE A 292 -21.78 -13.49 -41.28
C ILE A 292 -21.24 -13.39 -42.72
N ASN A 293 -21.49 -12.26 -43.40
CA ASN A 293 -20.97 -12.01 -44.75
C ASN A 293 -19.43 -11.94 -44.79
N GLY A 294 -18.78 -11.52 -43.70
CA GLY A 294 -17.32 -11.50 -43.55
C GLY A 294 -16.70 -12.87 -43.25
N GLY A 295 -17.48 -13.96 -43.24
CA GLY A 295 -16.99 -15.30 -42.87
C GLY A 295 -16.93 -15.55 -41.35
N GLY A 296 -17.65 -14.74 -40.57
CA GLY A 296 -17.72 -14.86 -39.12
C GLY A 296 -18.15 -16.24 -38.64
N ARG A 297 -17.47 -16.73 -37.60
CA ARG A 297 -17.60 -18.11 -37.11
C ARG A 297 -18.49 -18.19 -35.87
N ARG A 298 -19.25 -19.28 -35.70
CA ARG A 298 -20.06 -19.57 -34.51
C ARG A 298 -19.21 -20.09 -33.36
N GLY A 299 -19.44 -19.61 -32.15
CA GLY A 299 -18.72 -19.98 -30.94
C GLY A 299 -18.05 -18.79 -30.26
N LEU A 300 -17.11 -19.06 -29.36
CA LEU A 300 -16.28 -18.05 -28.69
C LEU A 300 -15.56 -17.16 -29.73
N GLN A 301 -15.40 -15.87 -29.47
CA GLN A 301 -14.74 -14.92 -30.38
C GLN A 301 -13.42 -14.38 -29.81
N GLU A 302 -12.48 -14.06 -30.69
CA GLU A 302 -11.25 -13.35 -30.32
C GLU A 302 -11.53 -11.92 -29.82
N GLN A 303 -12.48 -11.24 -30.46
CA GLN A 303 -12.85 -9.86 -30.15
C GLN A 303 -13.60 -9.75 -28.80
N THR A 304 -13.09 -8.90 -27.91
CA THR A 304 -13.79 -8.52 -26.68
C THR A 304 -14.73 -7.34 -26.89
N LEU A 305 -15.79 -7.29 -26.10
CA LEU A 305 -16.68 -6.14 -25.99
C LEU A 305 -16.16 -5.20 -24.89
N LEU A 306 -16.02 -3.92 -25.20
CA LEU A 306 -15.64 -2.87 -24.25
C LEU A 306 -16.86 -2.32 -23.51
N SER A 307 -16.62 -1.76 -22.31
CA SER A 307 -17.67 -1.22 -21.44
C SER A 307 -18.50 -0.14 -22.14
N GLY A 308 -19.81 -0.16 -21.90
CA GLY A 308 -20.78 0.64 -22.66
C GLY A 308 -22.15 -0.03 -22.82
N SER A 309 -23.01 0.58 -23.62
CA SER A 309 -24.38 0.12 -23.89
C SER A 309 -24.52 -0.32 -25.35
N TRP A 310 -24.91 -1.59 -25.57
CA TRP A 310 -24.84 -2.24 -26.88
C TRP A 310 -26.18 -2.88 -27.28
N ASN A 311 -26.60 -2.69 -28.53
CA ASN A 311 -27.83 -3.28 -29.08
C ASN A 311 -27.54 -4.69 -29.64
N LEU A 312 -27.58 -5.71 -28.78
CA LEU A 312 -27.19 -7.09 -29.14
C LEU A 312 -28.41 -8.02 -29.22
N ASN A 313 -28.54 -8.77 -30.31
CA ASN A 313 -29.57 -9.79 -30.46
C ASN A 313 -29.20 -11.07 -29.68
N PRO A 314 -29.92 -11.45 -28.61
CA PRO A 314 -29.57 -12.59 -27.75
C PRO A 314 -29.75 -13.97 -28.41
N TRP A 315 -30.36 -14.05 -29.61
CA TRP A 315 -30.32 -15.28 -30.42
C TRP A 315 -29.09 -15.38 -31.31
N PHE A 316 -28.37 -14.27 -31.52
CA PHE A 316 -27.16 -14.21 -32.34
C PHE A 316 -25.89 -14.21 -31.49
N VAL A 317 -25.89 -13.46 -30.38
CA VAL A 317 -24.73 -13.26 -29.50
C VAL A 317 -25.12 -13.40 -28.03
N GLN A 318 -24.28 -14.09 -27.27
CA GLN A 318 -24.26 -14.13 -25.82
C GLN A 318 -22.96 -13.46 -25.32
N VAL A 319 -23.03 -12.74 -24.20
CA VAL A 319 -21.88 -12.01 -23.65
C VAL A 319 -21.73 -12.30 -22.15
N GLU A 320 -20.62 -12.94 -21.79
CA GLU A 320 -20.19 -13.18 -20.41
C GLU A 320 -19.43 -11.95 -19.89
N GLN A 321 -19.78 -11.41 -18.71
CA GLN A 321 -19.06 -10.28 -18.11
C GLN A 321 -17.97 -10.77 -17.16
N VAL A 322 -16.72 -10.61 -17.56
CA VAL A 322 -15.53 -10.97 -16.76
C VAL A 322 -14.84 -9.68 -16.29
N PRO A 323 -14.28 -9.59 -15.07
CA PRO A 323 -13.47 -8.43 -14.67
C PRO A 323 -12.27 -8.24 -15.60
N MET A 324 -11.92 -6.97 -15.89
CA MET A 324 -10.69 -6.67 -16.65
C MET A 324 -9.45 -7.16 -15.89
N THR A 325 -8.43 -7.61 -16.62
CA THR A 325 -7.19 -8.08 -16.02
C THR A 325 -6.38 -6.90 -15.51
N GLU A 326 -6.10 -6.86 -14.21
CA GLU A 326 -5.36 -5.79 -13.56
C GLU A 326 -3.91 -6.21 -13.30
N ILE A 327 -2.97 -5.44 -13.86
CA ILE A 327 -1.52 -5.62 -13.70
C ILE A 327 -1.06 -4.60 -12.66
N PRO A 328 -0.62 -5.02 -11.46
CA PRO A 328 -0.18 -4.10 -10.41
C PRO A 328 1.15 -3.41 -10.76
N ILE A 329 1.40 -2.26 -10.12
CA ILE A 329 2.66 -1.52 -10.28
C ILE A 329 3.82 -2.39 -9.78
N GLY A 330 4.93 -2.41 -10.54
CA GLY A 330 6.08 -3.29 -10.27
C GLY A 330 5.99 -4.68 -10.89
N TYR A 331 4.93 -4.96 -11.66
CA TYR A 331 4.77 -6.18 -12.45
C TYR A 331 4.55 -5.85 -13.93
N VAL A 332 4.76 -6.84 -14.81
CA VAL A 332 4.29 -6.83 -16.19
C VAL A 332 3.50 -8.11 -16.47
N GLY A 333 2.48 -8.01 -17.32
CA GLY A 333 1.67 -9.15 -17.75
C GLY A 333 2.21 -9.72 -19.06
N VAL A 334 2.82 -10.90 -19.00
CA VAL A 334 3.18 -11.66 -20.20
C VAL A 334 1.93 -12.39 -20.69
N VAL A 335 1.55 -12.16 -21.95
CA VAL A 335 0.35 -12.77 -22.56
C VAL A 335 0.74 -14.01 -23.35
N ILE A 336 0.05 -15.11 -23.06
CA ILE A 336 0.14 -16.39 -23.77
C ILE A 336 -1.17 -16.58 -24.53
N SER A 337 -1.15 -16.39 -25.85
CA SER A 337 -2.33 -16.54 -26.71
C SER A 337 -2.44 -17.95 -27.28
N PHE A 338 -3.59 -18.60 -27.06
CA PHE A 338 -3.89 -19.92 -27.64
C PHE A 338 -4.51 -19.85 -29.04
N VAL A 339 -4.81 -18.63 -29.52
CA VAL A 339 -5.50 -18.31 -30.78
C VAL A 339 -4.77 -17.17 -31.53
N GLY A 340 -5.33 -16.68 -32.63
CA GLY A 340 -4.70 -15.77 -33.57
C GLY A 340 -4.03 -16.49 -34.74
N LYS A 341 -3.33 -15.72 -35.57
CA LYS A 341 -2.69 -16.21 -36.80
C LYS A 341 -1.61 -17.26 -36.51
N ALA A 342 -1.34 -18.11 -37.51
CA ALA A 342 -0.27 -19.11 -37.48
C ALA A 342 1.07 -18.47 -37.07
N HIS A 343 1.89 -19.24 -36.35
CA HIS A 343 3.13 -18.74 -35.76
C HIS A 343 4.03 -18.03 -36.78
N GLN A 344 4.40 -16.79 -36.49
CA GLN A 344 5.52 -16.11 -37.13
C GLN A 344 6.50 -15.78 -36.00
N ASP A 345 7.57 -16.56 -35.92
CA ASP A 345 8.61 -16.35 -34.91
C ASP A 345 9.33 -15.03 -35.18
N VAL A 346 9.45 -14.22 -34.13
CA VAL A 346 10.22 -12.96 -34.12
C VAL A 346 11.37 -12.98 -33.11
N SER A 347 11.61 -14.12 -32.45
CA SER A 347 12.69 -14.27 -31.46
C SER A 347 14.09 -14.14 -32.07
N GLY A 348 14.21 -14.43 -33.36
CA GLY A 348 15.47 -14.39 -34.11
C GLY A 348 16.33 -15.64 -33.87
N ALA A 349 17.24 -15.92 -34.81
CA ALA A 349 17.99 -17.19 -34.88
C ALA A 349 18.93 -17.50 -33.69
N ALA A 350 19.02 -16.61 -32.69
CA ALA A 350 19.76 -16.83 -31.45
C ALA A 350 18.91 -17.45 -30.32
N PHE A 351 17.57 -17.40 -30.43
CA PHE A 351 16.66 -17.92 -29.41
C PHE A 351 16.04 -19.25 -29.86
N THR A 352 16.37 -20.34 -29.16
CA THR A 352 15.98 -21.71 -29.52
C THR A 352 14.91 -22.32 -28.59
N HIS A 353 14.38 -21.55 -27.64
CA HIS A 353 13.57 -22.06 -26.52
C HIS A 353 12.12 -21.54 -26.57
N GLY A 354 11.42 -21.94 -27.64
CA GLY A 354 10.07 -21.48 -27.96
C GLY A 354 10.06 -20.30 -28.93
N ASN A 355 8.86 -19.91 -29.38
CA ASN A 355 8.68 -18.86 -30.38
C ASN A 355 7.92 -17.69 -29.74
N LEU A 356 8.58 -16.54 -29.63
CA LEU A 356 7.95 -15.25 -29.37
C LEU A 356 7.25 -14.78 -30.64
N VAL A 357 6.05 -14.23 -30.49
CA VAL A 357 5.22 -13.77 -31.62
C VAL A 357 4.73 -12.35 -31.40
N ASN A 358 4.35 -11.67 -32.49
CA ASN A 358 3.68 -10.38 -32.41
C ASN A 358 2.25 -10.53 -31.84
N GLN A 359 1.69 -9.44 -31.30
CA GLN A 359 0.30 -9.40 -30.84
C GLN A 359 -0.66 -9.94 -31.93
N GLY A 360 -1.73 -10.63 -31.53
CA GLY A 360 -2.69 -11.26 -32.46
C GLY A 360 -2.22 -12.54 -33.17
N HIS A 361 -1.08 -13.10 -32.77
CA HIS A 361 -0.61 -14.42 -33.19
C HIS A 361 -0.66 -15.42 -32.03
N LYS A 362 -0.69 -16.71 -32.37
CA LYS A 362 -0.67 -17.82 -31.39
C LYS A 362 0.75 -18.04 -30.86
N GLY A 363 0.93 -17.95 -29.55
CA GLY A 363 2.24 -18.01 -28.88
C GLY A 363 2.36 -17.05 -27.69
N VAL A 364 3.58 -16.87 -27.18
CA VAL A 364 3.91 -15.86 -26.16
C VAL A 364 4.19 -14.53 -26.87
N TRP A 365 3.54 -13.44 -26.43
CA TRP A 365 3.73 -12.14 -27.05
C TRP A 365 5.09 -11.53 -26.70
N VAL A 366 5.84 -11.07 -27.72
CA VAL A 366 7.16 -10.43 -27.56
C VAL A 366 7.10 -9.11 -26.79
N GLU A 367 5.95 -8.42 -26.82
CA GLU A 367 5.70 -7.20 -26.07
C GLU A 367 4.82 -7.51 -24.84
N PRO A 368 5.30 -7.22 -23.62
CA PRO A 368 4.53 -7.43 -22.40
C PRO A 368 3.51 -6.30 -22.18
N LEU A 369 2.47 -6.56 -21.41
CA LEU A 369 1.54 -5.53 -20.98
C LEU A 369 2.03 -4.84 -19.69
N TYR A 370 2.10 -3.52 -19.73
CA TYR A 370 2.51 -2.66 -18.61
C TYR A 370 1.40 -2.52 -17.54
N PRO A 371 1.73 -2.09 -16.30
CA PRO A 371 0.76 -1.85 -15.23
C PRO A 371 -0.48 -1.06 -15.66
N GLY A 372 -1.66 -1.53 -15.26
CA GLY A 372 -2.95 -0.99 -15.70
C GLY A 372 -4.04 -2.06 -15.77
N LYS A 373 -5.24 -1.68 -16.24
CA LYS A 373 -6.37 -2.60 -16.47
C LYS A 373 -6.55 -2.84 -17.97
N HIS A 374 -6.56 -4.11 -18.37
CA HIS A 374 -6.55 -4.54 -19.77
C HIS A 374 -7.79 -5.39 -20.11
N PRO A 375 -8.51 -5.12 -21.22
CA PRO A 375 -9.75 -5.82 -21.59
C PRO A 375 -9.48 -7.13 -22.35
N ILE A 376 -8.83 -8.08 -21.67
CA ILE A 376 -8.35 -9.35 -22.24
C ILE A 376 -9.40 -10.46 -22.11
N ASN A 377 -9.53 -11.31 -23.13
CA ASN A 377 -10.39 -12.49 -23.09
C ASN A 377 -9.67 -13.66 -22.38
N SER A 378 -10.01 -13.88 -21.11
CA SER A 378 -9.45 -14.94 -20.26
C SER A 378 -9.80 -16.37 -20.67
N ARG A 379 -10.69 -16.56 -21.67
CA ARG A 379 -11.02 -17.88 -22.23
C ARG A 379 -10.05 -18.32 -23.35
N ILE A 380 -9.31 -17.39 -23.95
CA ILE A 380 -8.39 -17.63 -25.10
C ILE A 380 -6.93 -17.22 -24.85
N MET A 381 -6.68 -16.43 -23.80
CA MET A 381 -5.36 -15.95 -23.41
C MET A 381 -5.14 -16.20 -21.92
N LYS A 382 -3.96 -16.72 -21.56
CA LYS A 382 -3.46 -16.75 -20.18
C LYS A 382 -2.55 -15.54 -19.98
N MET A 383 -2.61 -14.91 -18.81
CA MET A 383 -1.62 -13.92 -18.38
C MET A 383 -0.78 -14.50 -17.25
N GLU A 384 0.54 -14.38 -17.38
CA GLU A 384 1.49 -14.55 -16.27
C GLU A 384 1.94 -13.18 -15.78
N LEU A 385 1.89 -12.96 -14.47
CA LEU A 385 2.37 -11.73 -13.84
C LEU A 385 3.84 -11.92 -13.44
N VAL A 386 4.75 -11.19 -14.08
CA VAL A 386 6.18 -11.22 -13.80
C VAL A 386 6.57 -9.95 -13.05
N PRO A 387 7.13 -10.02 -11.83
CA PRO A 387 7.64 -8.85 -11.13
C PRO A 387 8.87 -8.28 -11.86
N THR A 388 8.88 -6.97 -12.05
CA THR A 388 10.03 -6.20 -12.57
C THR A 388 10.79 -5.48 -11.45
N THR A 389 10.28 -5.53 -10.21
CA THR A 389 11.08 -5.20 -9.01
C THR A 389 12.17 -6.24 -8.77
N ASN A 390 13.18 -5.87 -7.98
CA ASN A 390 14.15 -6.84 -7.48
C ASN A 390 13.43 -7.86 -6.59
N ILE A 391 13.69 -9.15 -6.81
CA ILE A 391 13.20 -10.26 -6.00
C ILE A 391 14.38 -10.76 -5.15
N VAL A 392 14.17 -10.94 -3.85
CA VAL A 392 15.07 -11.71 -2.99
C VAL A 392 14.48 -13.11 -2.85
N LEU A 393 15.33 -14.13 -2.97
CA LEU A 393 14.99 -15.54 -2.84
C LEU A 393 15.92 -16.17 -1.82
N ASN A 394 15.36 -16.74 -0.74
CA ASN A 394 16.14 -17.24 0.39
C ASN A 394 16.10 -18.77 0.47
N TRP A 395 17.25 -19.42 0.37
CA TRP A 395 17.45 -20.84 0.71
C TRP A 395 17.61 -20.95 2.22
N SER A 396 16.49 -20.89 2.94
CA SER A 396 16.42 -20.84 4.40
C SER A 396 15.01 -21.21 4.90
N GLY A 397 14.84 -21.45 6.20
CA GLY A 397 13.51 -21.64 6.80
C GLY A 397 12.65 -20.36 6.88
N ARG A 398 13.01 -19.27 6.20
CA ARG A 398 12.35 -17.95 6.22
C ARG A 398 11.81 -17.64 4.83
N THR A 399 10.54 -17.23 4.74
CA THR A 399 9.85 -16.90 3.48
C THR A 399 9.53 -15.42 3.37
N GLU A 400 9.62 -14.88 2.15
CA GLU A 400 9.40 -13.45 1.86
C GLU A 400 8.06 -13.14 1.17
N ARG A 401 7.79 -11.83 0.99
CA ARG A 401 6.51 -11.28 0.49
C ARG A 401 6.05 -11.82 -0.85
N HIS A 402 6.94 -12.38 -1.66
CA HIS A 402 6.64 -12.92 -2.99
C HIS A 402 6.36 -14.42 -2.96
N SER A 403 6.65 -15.13 -1.86
CA SER A 403 6.41 -16.56 -1.64
C SER A 403 7.02 -17.56 -2.64
N TYR A 404 7.77 -17.10 -3.65
CA TYR A 404 8.50 -17.98 -4.58
C TYR A 404 9.58 -18.82 -3.87
N ASP A 405 10.02 -18.38 -2.68
CA ASP A 405 10.97 -19.05 -1.80
C ASP A 405 10.35 -20.10 -0.87
N ALA A 406 9.02 -20.28 -0.90
CA ALA A 406 8.29 -21.15 0.06
C ALA A 406 8.62 -22.65 0.02
N GLN A 407 9.45 -23.11 -0.93
CA GLN A 407 9.96 -24.48 -1.01
C GLN A 407 11.49 -24.58 -0.82
N LEU A 408 12.19 -23.46 -0.67
CA LEU A 408 13.66 -23.40 -0.69
C LEU A 408 14.26 -23.67 0.69
N ALA A 409 14.62 -24.91 0.97
CA ALA A 409 15.33 -25.28 2.19
C ALA A 409 16.78 -24.73 2.23
N SER A 410 17.35 -24.65 3.44
CA SER A 410 18.79 -24.41 3.64
C SER A 410 19.62 -25.51 2.97
N LEU A 411 20.74 -25.12 2.34
CA LEU A 411 21.54 -26.05 1.56
C LEU A 411 22.55 -26.80 2.45
N THR A 412 22.23 -28.05 2.81
CA THR A 412 23.22 -28.95 3.39
C THR A 412 24.31 -29.27 2.35
N VAL A 413 25.56 -28.90 2.67
CA VAL A 413 26.75 -29.17 1.85
C VAL A 413 27.74 -30.03 2.62
N ARG A 414 28.69 -30.65 1.91
CA ARG A 414 29.77 -31.45 2.50
C ARG A 414 31.14 -30.89 2.12
N SER A 415 31.99 -30.73 3.12
CA SER A 415 33.33 -30.18 2.98
C SER A 415 34.37 -31.24 2.55
N ARG A 416 35.56 -30.77 2.14
CA ARG A 416 36.73 -31.63 1.85
C ARG A 416 37.19 -32.47 3.03
N ASP A 417 37.13 -31.91 4.24
CA ASP A 417 37.39 -32.60 5.51
C ASP A 417 36.21 -33.50 5.95
N GLY A 418 35.18 -33.65 5.11
CA GLY A 418 34.17 -34.70 5.21
C GLY A 418 32.98 -34.38 6.11
N PHE A 419 32.98 -33.24 6.79
CA PHE A 419 31.87 -32.74 7.59
C PHE A 419 30.72 -32.27 6.71
N ALA A 420 29.49 -32.46 7.19
CA ALA A 420 28.32 -31.78 6.65
C ALA A 420 28.06 -30.50 7.45
N PHE A 421 27.61 -29.44 6.79
CA PHE A 421 27.14 -28.21 7.42
C PHE A 421 26.03 -27.58 6.57
N ASP A 422 25.15 -26.82 7.21
CA ASP A 422 24.07 -26.13 6.53
C ASP A 422 24.47 -24.70 6.16
N LEU A 423 24.05 -24.29 4.97
CA LEU A 423 24.33 -23.00 4.36
C LEU A 423 23.03 -22.30 4.00
N GLU A 424 22.76 -21.14 4.60
CA GLU A 424 21.76 -20.22 4.07
C GLU A 424 22.35 -19.39 2.91
N VAL A 425 21.56 -19.13 1.88
CA VAL A 425 21.93 -18.31 0.71
C VAL A 425 20.75 -17.42 0.34
N ALA A 426 21.01 -16.15 0.02
CA ALA A 426 20.00 -15.26 -0.56
C ALA A 426 20.44 -14.81 -1.96
N GLN A 427 19.62 -15.10 -2.97
CA GLN A 427 19.84 -14.62 -4.33
C GLN A 427 18.98 -13.39 -4.59
N ILE A 428 19.59 -12.30 -5.08
CA ILE A 428 18.86 -11.14 -5.60
C ILE A 428 18.83 -11.24 -7.13
N ILE A 429 17.61 -11.28 -7.70
CA ILE A 429 17.38 -11.25 -9.15
C ILE A 429 16.49 -10.09 -9.57
N HIS A 430 16.62 -9.70 -10.84
CA HIS A 430 15.74 -8.78 -11.54
C HIS A 430 15.41 -9.34 -12.93
N VAL A 431 14.15 -9.22 -13.33
CA VAL A 431 13.70 -9.54 -14.69
C VAL A 431 13.29 -8.23 -15.36
N GLY A 432 14.01 -7.87 -16.43
CA GLY A 432 13.69 -6.69 -17.23
C GLY A 432 12.35 -6.87 -17.94
N ALA A 433 11.56 -5.80 -18.07
CA ALA A 433 10.24 -5.88 -18.69
C ALA A 433 10.28 -6.51 -20.10
N LEU A 434 11.25 -6.13 -20.93
CA LEU A 434 11.43 -6.65 -22.29
C LEU A 434 11.98 -8.09 -22.33
N ASP A 435 12.54 -8.59 -21.22
CA ASP A 435 13.09 -9.94 -21.12
C ASP A 435 12.08 -10.94 -20.52
N ALA A 436 11.11 -10.47 -19.72
CA ALA A 436 10.05 -11.28 -19.11
C ALA A 436 9.33 -12.22 -20.10
N PRO A 437 8.96 -11.82 -21.33
CA PRO A 437 8.40 -12.75 -22.31
C PRO A 437 9.33 -13.89 -22.72
N LYS A 438 10.64 -13.64 -22.84
CA LYS A 438 11.65 -14.67 -23.16
C LYS A 438 11.79 -15.67 -22.03
N VAL A 439 11.82 -15.18 -20.79
CA VAL A 439 11.84 -15.99 -19.57
C VAL A 439 10.62 -16.92 -19.56
N ILE A 440 9.41 -16.36 -19.69
CA ILE A 440 8.16 -17.14 -19.68
C ILE A 440 8.05 -18.10 -20.88
N SER A 441 8.55 -17.75 -22.08
CA SER A 441 8.65 -18.70 -23.21
C SER A 441 9.51 -19.91 -22.89
N ARG A 442 10.57 -19.73 -22.09
CA ARG A 442 11.58 -20.74 -21.78
C ARG A 442 11.23 -21.62 -20.59
N VAL A 443 10.64 -21.06 -19.53
CA VAL A 443 10.30 -21.78 -18.28
C VAL A 443 8.80 -21.97 -18.04
N GLY A 444 7.93 -21.29 -18.78
CA GLY A 444 6.47 -21.34 -18.66
C GLY A 444 5.87 -20.52 -17.51
N ALA A 445 6.54 -20.42 -16.35
CA ALA A 445 6.09 -19.65 -15.19
C ALA A 445 7.26 -19.19 -14.31
N MET A 446 7.07 -18.12 -13.52
CA MET A 446 8.10 -17.58 -12.64
C MET A 446 8.58 -18.58 -11.57
N GLN A 447 7.70 -19.43 -11.04
CA GLN A 447 8.08 -20.47 -10.07
C GLN A 447 9.05 -21.49 -10.70
N ASN A 448 8.77 -21.94 -11.94
CA ASN A 448 9.62 -22.91 -12.64
C ASN A 448 11.05 -22.39 -12.88
N LEU A 449 11.25 -21.07 -13.00
CA LEU A 449 12.59 -20.48 -13.04
C LEU A 449 13.34 -20.67 -11.72
N VAL A 450 12.65 -20.57 -10.58
CA VAL A 450 13.24 -20.83 -9.26
C VAL A 450 13.56 -22.32 -9.10
N ASP A 451 12.54 -23.17 -9.24
CA ASP A 451 12.60 -24.61 -8.94
C ASP A 451 13.49 -25.42 -9.90
N HIS A 452 13.61 -25.00 -11.17
CA HIS A 452 14.29 -25.79 -12.21
C HIS A 452 15.54 -25.12 -12.78
N VAL A 453 15.82 -23.84 -12.45
CA VAL A 453 17.03 -23.14 -12.90
C VAL A 453 17.84 -22.62 -11.73
N LEU A 454 17.27 -21.81 -10.83
CA LEU A 454 18.05 -21.22 -9.73
C LEU A 454 18.48 -22.25 -8.69
N GLU A 455 17.54 -23.04 -8.14
CA GLU A 455 17.87 -24.02 -7.10
C GLU A 455 18.94 -25.03 -7.57
N PRO A 456 18.83 -25.67 -8.75
CA PRO A 456 19.89 -26.57 -9.24
C PRO A 456 21.22 -25.86 -9.49
N THR A 457 21.22 -24.62 -10.00
CA THR A 457 22.45 -23.86 -10.30
C THR A 457 23.19 -23.47 -9.02
N ILE A 458 22.47 -22.89 -8.06
CA ILE A 458 23.00 -22.42 -6.77
C ILE A 458 23.45 -23.62 -5.93
N GLY A 459 22.60 -24.66 -5.85
CA GLY A 459 22.91 -25.90 -5.13
C GLY A 459 24.14 -26.61 -5.70
N ASN A 460 24.30 -26.67 -7.02
CA ASN A 460 25.49 -27.24 -7.67
C ASN A 460 26.76 -26.43 -7.37
N TYR A 461 26.73 -25.10 -7.53
CA TYR A 461 27.88 -24.24 -7.23
C TYR A 461 28.36 -24.43 -5.78
N PHE A 462 27.48 -24.27 -4.79
CA PHE A 462 27.88 -24.34 -3.39
C PHE A 462 28.29 -25.75 -2.94
N ARG A 463 27.70 -26.81 -3.48
CA ARG A 463 28.16 -28.19 -3.24
C ARG A 463 29.58 -28.43 -3.77
N ASN A 464 29.92 -27.91 -4.96
CA ASN A 464 31.26 -28.06 -5.54
C ASN A 464 32.30 -27.16 -4.83
N SER A 465 31.92 -25.92 -4.49
CA SER A 465 32.74 -24.99 -3.71
C SER A 465 33.09 -25.58 -2.32
N ALA A 466 32.11 -26.21 -1.64
CA ALA A 466 32.33 -26.89 -0.37
C ALA A 466 33.27 -28.11 -0.49
N GLN A 467 33.13 -28.94 -1.52
CA GLN A 467 33.97 -30.14 -1.71
C GLN A 467 35.47 -29.84 -1.88
N ASN A 468 35.83 -28.63 -2.33
CA ASN A 468 37.22 -28.22 -2.51
C ASN A 468 37.87 -27.64 -1.23
N CYS A 469 37.06 -27.06 -0.34
CA CYS A 469 37.49 -26.31 0.85
C CYS A 469 37.29 -27.10 2.15
N THR A 470 37.96 -26.70 3.24
CA THR A 470 37.60 -27.17 4.59
C THR A 470 36.50 -26.29 5.20
N VAL A 471 35.77 -26.75 6.24
CA VAL A 471 34.71 -25.93 6.87
C VAL A 471 35.25 -24.59 7.41
N LEU A 472 36.46 -24.60 7.97
CA LEU A 472 37.10 -23.43 8.60
C LEU A 472 37.60 -22.42 7.56
N ASP A 473 38.13 -22.94 6.45
CA ASP A 473 38.53 -22.17 5.27
C ASP A 473 37.30 -21.58 4.56
N PHE A 474 36.23 -22.36 4.42
CA PHE A 474 34.92 -21.94 3.90
C PHE A 474 34.34 -20.76 4.71
N LEU A 475 34.43 -20.81 6.04
CA LEU A 475 34.03 -19.71 6.95
C LEU A 475 34.91 -18.46 6.80
N THR A 476 36.22 -18.64 6.61
CA THR A 476 37.20 -17.54 6.58
C THR A 476 37.20 -16.81 5.24
N ALA A 477 37.19 -17.54 4.11
CA ALA A 477 37.14 -17.02 2.74
C ALA A 477 35.71 -16.67 2.25
N ARG A 478 34.79 -16.34 3.18
CA ARG A 478 33.37 -16.09 2.88
C ARG A 478 33.17 -15.02 1.81
N SER A 479 33.79 -13.86 1.96
CA SER A 479 33.60 -12.72 1.05
C SER A 479 34.13 -12.99 -0.36
N GLU A 480 35.24 -13.71 -0.46
CA GLU A 480 35.86 -14.08 -1.75
C GLU A 480 34.96 -15.04 -2.52
N ARG A 481 34.52 -16.14 -1.88
CA ARG A 481 33.65 -17.12 -2.53
C ARG A 481 32.20 -16.66 -2.69
N GLN A 482 31.76 -15.64 -1.95
CA GLN A 482 30.52 -14.92 -2.26
C GLN A 482 30.65 -14.14 -3.58
N THR A 483 31.81 -13.49 -3.81
CA THR A 483 32.09 -12.80 -5.07
C THR A 483 32.15 -13.79 -6.25
N GLU A 484 32.86 -14.92 -6.07
CA GLU A 484 32.91 -16.02 -7.06
C GLU A 484 31.51 -16.59 -7.35
N ALA A 485 30.68 -16.81 -6.33
CA ALA A 485 29.30 -17.28 -6.48
C ALA A 485 28.48 -16.31 -7.33
N ALA A 486 28.56 -15.01 -7.03
CA ALA A 486 27.84 -13.99 -7.76
C ALA A 486 28.26 -13.94 -9.24
N GLU A 487 29.54 -14.06 -9.58
CA GLU A 487 29.98 -14.10 -10.98
C GLU A 487 29.54 -15.39 -11.71
N TYR A 488 29.64 -16.55 -11.05
CA TYR A 488 29.21 -17.83 -11.61
C TYR A 488 27.70 -17.85 -11.89
N ILE A 489 26.88 -17.51 -10.89
CA ILE A 489 25.42 -17.53 -10.99
C ILE A 489 24.93 -16.47 -11.98
N LYS A 490 25.56 -15.29 -12.02
CA LYS A 490 25.28 -14.23 -13.03
C LYS A 490 25.61 -14.67 -14.45
N THR A 491 26.64 -15.49 -14.63
CA THR A 491 26.98 -16.06 -15.94
C THR A 491 25.97 -17.13 -16.35
N ALA A 492 25.54 -17.99 -15.41
CA ALA A 492 24.50 -18.99 -15.66
C ALA A 492 23.13 -18.37 -15.98
N LEU A 493 22.64 -17.42 -15.16
CA LEU A 493 21.31 -16.83 -15.32
C LEU A 493 21.18 -15.90 -16.55
N ARG A 494 22.30 -15.32 -17.02
CA ARG A 494 22.34 -14.64 -18.33
C ARG A 494 21.88 -15.53 -19.48
N ALA A 495 22.15 -16.84 -19.43
CA ALA A 495 21.70 -17.76 -20.47
C ALA A 495 20.17 -17.92 -20.54
N TYR A 496 19.45 -17.48 -19.50
CA TYR A 496 17.98 -17.52 -19.35
C TYR A 496 17.32 -16.14 -19.48
N ASP A 497 18.05 -15.10 -19.89
CA ASP A 497 17.59 -13.70 -19.95
C ASP A 497 17.24 -13.10 -18.56
N VAL A 498 17.81 -13.63 -17.47
CA VAL A 498 17.58 -13.18 -16.10
C VAL A 498 18.80 -12.45 -15.55
N GLN A 499 18.60 -11.32 -14.86
CA GLN A 499 19.69 -10.52 -14.30
C GLN A 499 19.91 -10.88 -12.82
N ALA A 500 21.02 -11.57 -12.53
CA ALA A 500 21.53 -11.67 -11.16
C ALA A 500 22.14 -10.34 -10.73
N ILE A 501 21.64 -9.75 -9.64
CA ILE A 501 22.19 -8.51 -9.08
C ILE A 501 23.34 -8.86 -8.15
N ASP A 502 23.06 -9.67 -7.12
CA ASP A 502 24.01 -10.09 -6.09
C ASP A 502 23.62 -11.47 -5.52
N THR A 503 24.60 -12.21 -5.00
CA THR A 503 24.41 -13.48 -4.29
C THR A 503 25.00 -13.31 -2.90
N LEU A 504 24.17 -13.38 -1.86
CA LEU A 504 24.62 -13.23 -0.48
C LEU A 504 24.70 -14.60 0.18
N ILE A 505 25.79 -14.86 0.89
CA ILE A 505 25.84 -15.98 1.83
C ILE A 505 25.16 -15.53 3.14
N GLY A 506 24.27 -16.36 3.68
CA GLY A 506 23.53 -16.12 4.93
C GLY A 506 24.28 -16.69 6.15
N ASP A 507 23.56 -17.29 7.11
CA ASP A 507 24.22 -18.00 8.20
C ASP A 507 24.87 -19.31 7.71
N ILE A 508 26.00 -19.67 8.34
CA ILE A 508 26.74 -20.91 8.10
C ILE A 508 26.74 -21.66 9.43
N LEU A 509 26.20 -22.88 9.46
CA LEU A 509 26.00 -23.66 10.69
C LEU A 509 26.99 -24.85 10.76
N PRO A 510 28.24 -24.63 11.22
CA PRO A 510 29.22 -25.71 11.36
C PRO A 510 28.87 -26.65 12.53
N PRO A 511 29.28 -27.93 12.48
CA PRO A 511 29.14 -28.85 13.62
C PRO A 511 29.79 -28.31 14.90
N ALA A 512 29.06 -28.35 16.01
CA ALA A 512 29.50 -27.80 17.30
C ALA A 512 30.84 -28.38 17.81
N SER A 513 31.17 -29.62 17.45
CA SER A 513 32.45 -30.26 17.77
C SER A 513 33.67 -29.55 17.18
N LEU A 514 33.57 -28.99 15.96
CA LEU A 514 34.63 -28.17 15.39
C LEU A 514 34.78 -26.84 16.14
N MET A 515 33.65 -26.19 16.47
CA MET A 515 33.67 -24.92 17.21
C MET A 515 34.23 -25.07 18.62
N GLN A 516 33.98 -26.19 19.30
CA GLN A 516 34.60 -26.50 20.58
C GLN A 516 36.13 -26.56 20.44
N THR A 517 36.67 -27.40 19.55
CA THR A 517 38.14 -27.50 19.36
C THR A 517 38.80 -26.18 18.91
N GLN A 518 38.10 -25.32 18.16
CA GLN A 518 38.60 -23.98 17.85
C GLN A 518 38.62 -23.06 19.06
N THR A 519 37.57 -23.11 19.89
CA THR A 519 37.45 -22.32 21.12
C THR A 519 38.53 -22.73 22.12
N ASP A 520 38.68 -24.03 22.37
CA ASP A 520 39.71 -24.59 23.25
C ASP A 520 41.12 -24.19 22.78
N ARG A 521 41.39 -24.28 21.47
CA ARG A 521 42.66 -23.85 20.87
C ARG A 521 42.91 -22.35 21.03
N LYS A 522 41.87 -21.51 20.88
CA LYS A 522 42.01 -20.06 21.05
C LYS A 522 42.18 -19.65 22.52
N ILE A 523 41.50 -20.33 23.44
CA ILE A 523 41.74 -20.17 24.89
C ILE A 523 43.21 -20.51 25.19
N ALA A 524 43.72 -21.66 24.75
CA ALA A 524 45.12 -22.05 24.96
C ALA A 524 46.15 -21.07 24.34
N GLU A 525 45.83 -20.43 23.20
CA GLU A 525 46.67 -19.39 22.61
C GLU A 525 46.73 -18.10 23.48
N GLU A 526 45.60 -17.64 24.01
CA GLU A 526 45.55 -16.45 24.89
C GLU A 526 46.08 -16.75 26.30
N GLU A 527 45.87 -17.97 26.81
CA GLU A 527 46.50 -18.47 28.04
C GLU A 527 48.02 -18.50 27.90
N ARG A 528 48.57 -19.01 26.79
CA ARG A 528 50.02 -18.97 26.54
C ARG A 528 50.57 -17.55 26.57
N LYS A 529 49.94 -16.59 25.89
CA LYS A 529 50.34 -15.17 25.97
C LYS A 529 50.28 -14.64 27.40
N THR A 530 49.25 -15.02 28.14
CA THR A 530 49.06 -14.63 29.55
C THR A 530 50.19 -15.18 30.43
N TYR A 531 50.59 -16.44 30.25
CA TYR A 531 51.74 -17.03 30.95
C TYR A 531 53.07 -16.39 30.54
N GLU A 532 53.28 -16.09 29.26
CA GLU A 532 54.47 -15.38 28.77
C GLU A 532 54.59 -13.97 29.39
N VAL A 533 53.49 -13.21 29.43
CA VAL A 533 53.44 -11.89 30.10
C VAL A 533 53.66 -12.01 31.61
N GLN A 534 53.09 -13.03 32.28
CA GLN A 534 53.35 -13.29 33.70
C GLN A 534 54.82 -13.65 33.94
N GLN A 535 55.46 -14.43 33.07
CA GLN A 535 56.87 -14.80 33.18
C GLN A 535 57.79 -13.59 33.01
N MET A 536 57.50 -12.71 32.04
CA MET A 536 58.20 -11.43 31.86
C MET A 536 58.02 -10.51 33.08
N ALA A 537 56.80 -10.39 33.62
CA ALA A 537 56.55 -9.59 34.82
C ALA A 537 57.28 -10.13 36.06
N GLN A 538 57.34 -11.46 36.24
CA GLN A 538 58.04 -12.09 37.35
C GLN A 538 59.57 -11.97 37.23
N THR A 539 60.13 -12.12 36.02
CA THR A 539 61.57 -11.93 35.80
C THR A 539 61.99 -10.46 35.99
N GLN A 540 61.22 -9.50 35.48
CA GLN A 540 61.43 -8.08 35.76
C GLN A 540 61.33 -7.76 37.26
N ARG A 541 60.38 -8.38 37.98
CA ARG A 541 60.25 -8.24 39.44
C ARG A 541 61.43 -8.83 40.21
N GLN A 542 61.94 -9.99 39.79
CA GLN A 542 63.14 -10.60 40.38
C GLN A 542 64.39 -9.73 40.15
N GLN A 543 64.51 -9.11 38.97
CA GLN A 543 65.58 -8.17 38.69
C GLN A 543 65.48 -6.91 39.55
N LEU A 544 64.30 -6.28 39.63
CA LEU A 544 64.07 -5.11 40.49
C LEU A 544 64.41 -5.41 41.95
N VAL A 545 63.94 -6.55 42.49
CA VAL A 545 64.26 -6.95 43.88
C VAL A 545 65.76 -7.17 44.09
N ARG A 546 66.48 -7.71 43.10
CA ARG A 546 67.95 -7.86 43.15
C ARG A 546 68.65 -6.49 43.14
N GLU A 547 68.19 -5.57 42.30
CA GLU A 547 68.75 -4.22 42.19
C GLU A 547 68.49 -3.40 43.45
N THR A 548 67.29 -3.47 44.04
CA THR A 548 66.99 -2.87 45.36
C THR A 548 67.87 -3.46 46.45
N ALA A 549 68.00 -4.80 46.55
CA ALA A 549 68.83 -5.42 47.58
C ALA A 549 70.33 -5.05 47.45
N LEU A 550 70.83 -4.86 46.23
CA LEU A 550 72.19 -4.35 46.02
C LEU A 550 72.34 -2.88 46.44
N ALA A 551 71.33 -2.04 46.20
CA ALA A 551 71.32 -0.66 46.66
C ALA A 551 71.23 -0.56 48.20
N ASP A 552 70.42 -1.40 48.85
CA ASP A 552 70.32 -1.48 50.31
C ASP A 552 71.67 -1.87 50.94
N ILE A 553 72.36 -2.88 50.37
CA ILE A 553 73.71 -3.30 50.81
C ILE A 553 74.73 -2.17 50.63
N GLN A 554 74.67 -1.42 49.51
CA GLN A 554 75.53 -0.26 49.29
C GLN A 554 75.25 0.87 50.30
N GLN A 555 73.98 1.13 50.62
CA GLN A 555 73.58 2.11 51.62
C GLN A 555 74.05 1.71 53.03
N GLU A 556 73.97 0.42 53.40
CA GLU A 556 74.46 -0.08 54.68
C GLU A 556 75.99 -0.06 54.78
N MET A 557 76.71 -0.37 53.68
CA MET A 557 78.16 -0.26 53.59
C MET A 557 78.63 1.19 53.81
N VAL A 558 78.10 2.15 53.03
CA VAL A 558 78.46 3.58 53.16
C VAL A 558 78.11 4.13 54.54
N LYS A 559 76.95 3.75 55.09
CA LYS A 559 76.55 4.11 56.46
C LYS A 559 77.54 3.56 57.50
N SER A 560 78.06 2.35 57.29
CA SER A 560 79.02 1.71 58.20
C SER A 560 80.37 2.42 58.15
N GLU A 561 80.93 2.65 56.96
CA GLU A 561 82.19 3.41 56.78
C GLU A 561 82.09 4.81 57.39
N GLN A 562 81.01 5.54 57.10
CA GLN A 562 80.80 6.88 57.64
C GLN A 562 80.61 6.87 59.17
N SER A 563 80.05 5.80 59.75
CA SER A 563 79.92 5.66 61.21
C SER A 563 81.28 5.46 61.91
N VAL A 564 82.20 4.72 61.29
CA VAL A 564 83.59 4.57 61.77
C VAL A 564 84.31 5.92 61.69
N HIS A 565 84.19 6.62 60.55
CA HIS A 565 84.83 7.93 60.39
C HIS A 565 84.29 8.99 61.37
N ILE A 566 82.99 8.97 61.66
CA ILE A 566 82.38 9.81 62.70
C ILE A 566 82.91 9.45 64.10
N ALA A 567 83.13 8.16 64.40
CA ALA A 567 83.72 7.73 65.66
C ALA A 567 85.17 8.21 65.83
N ASP A 568 86.01 8.08 64.79
CA ASP A 568 87.39 8.59 64.79
C ASP A 568 87.45 10.12 64.96
N LEU A 569 86.63 10.86 64.21
CA LEU A 569 86.55 12.32 64.34
C LEU A 569 86.10 12.73 65.75
N LYS A 570 85.17 12.00 66.35
CA LYS A 570 84.70 12.23 67.74
C LYS A 570 85.79 11.91 68.77
N ALA A 571 86.56 10.85 68.59
CA ALA A 571 87.71 10.53 69.43
C ALA A 571 88.81 11.60 69.34
N GLN A 572 89.14 12.07 68.13
CA GLN A 572 90.09 13.17 67.94
C GLN A 572 89.60 14.48 68.55
N ALA A 573 88.29 14.78 68.49
CA ALA A 573 87.71 15.94 69.14
C ALA A 573 87.83 15.84 70.67
N GLN A 574 87.56 14.68 71.27
CA GLN A 574 87.73 14.46 72.72
C GLN A 574 89.21 14.60 73.17
N ILE A 575 90.16 14.08 72.39
CA ILE A 575 91.60 14.25 72.68
C ILE A 575 92.00 15.73 72.64
N LYS A 576 91.52 16.50 71.66
CA LYS A 576 91.78 17.94 71.57
C LYS A 576 91.13 18.72 72.73
N GLN A 577 89.92 18.36 73.13
CA GLN A 577 89.26 18.97 74.28
C GLN A 577 90.02 18.70 75.59
N ALA A 578 90.39 17.44 75.85
CA ALA A 578 91.15 17.07 77.05
C ALA A 578 92.51 17.79 77.14
N ASN A 579 93.21 17.96 76.01
CA ASN A 579 94.45 18.74 75.97
C ASN A 579 94.21 20.23 76.26
N GLY A 580 93.14 20.83 75.73
CA GLY A 580 92.78 22.21 76.03
C GLY A 580 92.40 22.44 77.50
N GLU A 581 91.72 21.48 78.13
CA GLU A 581 91.41 21.51 79.56
C GLU A 581 92.66 21.32 80.43
N ALA A 582 93.62 20.50 79.99
CA ALA A 582 94.92 20.33 80.65
C ALA A 582 95.82 21.60 80.56
N GLU A 583 95.83 22.29 79.42
CA GLU A 583 96.55 23.57 79.30
C GLU A 583 95.84 24.69 80.09
N GLY A 584 94.51 24.76 80.04
CA GLY A 584 93.73 25.73 80.80
C GLY A 584 93.91 25.61 82.32
N THR A 585 93.90 24.39 82.85
CA THR A 585 94.17 24.14 84.28
C THR A 585 95.60 24.49 84.68
N LYS A 586 96.60 24.16 83.84
CA LYS A 586 98.00 24.53 84.05
C LYS A 586 98.21 26.05 84.04
N LEU A 587 97.54 26.78 83.14
CA LEU A 587 97.61 28.24 83.07
C LEU A 587 96.96 28.88 84.31
N ARG A 588 95.83 28.34 84.78
CA ARG A 588 95.14 28.85 85.99
C ARG A 588 95.98 28.68 87.26
N ALA A 589 96.68 27.54 87.40
CA ALA A 589 97.58 27.29 88.54
C ALA A 589 98.74 28.29 88.61
N ILE A 590 99.25 28.78 87.46
CA ILE A 590 100.30 29.81 87.41
C ILE A 590 99.73 31.16 87.87
N ALA A 591 98.56 31.55 87.37
CA ALA A 591 97.89 32.80 87.76
C ALA A 591 97.52 32.84 89.26
N GLU A 592 97.04 31.71 89.81
CA GLU A 592 96.76 31.58 91.25
C GLU A 592 98.05 31.73 92.10
N ALA A 593 99.20 31.20 91.62
CA ALA A 593 100.49 31.36 92.30
C ALA A 593 101.02 32.81 92.29
N GLU A 594 100.84 33.56 91.19
CA GLU A 594 101.21 34.98 91.14
C GLU A 594 100.30 35.85 92.01
N GLY A 595 99.00 35.58 92.04
CA GLY A 595 98.04 36.27 92.93
C GLY A 595 98.35 36.08 94.43
N ILE A 596 98.76 34.87 94.82
CA ILE A 596 99.24 34.59 96.19
C ILE A 596 100.54 35.36 96.50
N ARG A 597 101.45 35.50 95.53
CA ARG A 597 102.70 36.26 95.69
C ARG A 597 102.44 37.76 95.88
N ALA A 598 101.57 38.35 95.05
CA ALA A 598 101.21 39.76 95.13
C ALA A 598 100.50 40.09 96.47
N THR A 599 99.53 39.26 96.87
CA THR A 599 98.82 39.45 98.15
C THR A 599 99.69 39.17 99.38
N GLY A 600 100.68 38.28 99.28
CA GLY A 600 101.69 38.06 100.31
C GLY A 600 102.59 39.27 100.54
N ASN A 601 103.11 39.86 99.47
CA ASN A 601 103.92 41.09 99.54
C ASN A 601 103.12 42.26 100.13
N ALA A 602 101.92 42.52 99.62
CA ALA A 602 101.06 43.60 100.11
C ALA A 602 100.74 43.45 101.62
N LYS A 603 100.50 42.23 102.10
CA LYS A 603 100.31 41.98 103.54
C LYS A 603 101.58 42.26 104.35
N ALA A 604 102.74 41.82 103.90
CA ALA A 604 104.02 42.12 104.57
C ALA A 604 104.31 43.63 104.66
N GLU A 605 103.88 44.40 103.66
CA GLU A 605 104.00 45.86 103.63
C GLU A 605 103.03 46.55 104.60
N THR A 606 101.76 46.11 104.64
CA THR A 606 100.80 46.59 105.66
C THR A 606 101.21 46.23 107.10
N TYR A 607 101.83 45.07 107.31
CA TYR A 607 102.34 44.68 108.64
C TYR A 607 103.52 45.57 109.07
N ARG A 608 104.41 46.00 108.16
CA ARG A 608 105.46 46.98 108.49
C ARG A 608 104.86 48.32 108.93
N ALA A 609 104.01 48.91 108.09
CA ALA A 609 103.40 50.21 108.37
C ALA A 609 102.56 50.21 109.66
N GLY A 610 101.84 49.11 109.93
CA GLY A 610 101.05 48.94 111.16
C GLY A 610 101.89 48.88 112.44
N VAL A 611 103.02 48.17 112.42
CA VAL A 611 103.95 48.10 113.56
C VAL A 611 104.64 49.45 113.80
N GLU A 612 105.02 50.15 112.72
CA GLU A 612 105.67 51.47 112.79
C GLU A 612 104.73 52.55 113.36
N ALA A 613 103.43 52.49 113.05
CA ALA A 613 102.44 53.47 113.50
C ALA A 613 101.88 53.23 114.92
N LEU A 614 101.80 51.98 115.41
CA LEU A 614 101.19 51.66 116.73
C LEU A 614 102.18 51.14 117.80
N GLY A 615 103.43 50.85 117.42
CA GLY A 615 104.41 50.25 118.34
C GLY A 615 104.13 48.77 118.67
N SER A 616 105.16 48.07 119.12
CA SER A 616 105.18 46.60 119.20
C SER A 616 104.12 45.98 120.12
N GLN A 617 103.78 46.64 121.23
CA GLN A 617 102.73 46.17 122.16
C GLN A 617 101.31 46.63 121.79
N GLY A 618 101.17 47.76 121.08
CA GLY A 618 99.85 48.24 120.63
C GLY A 618 99.31 47.42 119.47
N TYR A 619 100.16 47.16 118.46
CA TYR A 619 99.75 46.45 117.25
C TYR A 619 99.36 44.98 117.52
N THR A 620 100.06 44.30 118.42
CA THR A 620 99.77 42.89 118.77
C THR A 620 98.40 42.71 119.42
N ALA A 621 97.98 43.62 120.30
CA ALA A 621 96.64 43.58 120.90
C ALA A 621 95.52 43.80 119.86
N MET A 622 95.72 44.77 118.96
CA MET A 622 94.76 45.07 117.89
C MET A 622 94.63 43.90 116.90
N GLN A 623 95.76 43.34 116.46
CA GLN A 623 95.82 42.17 115.59
C GLN A 623 95.15 40.94 116.22
N LEU A 624 95.31 40.74 117.54
CA LEU A 624 94.67 39.63 118.27
C LEU A 624 93.15 39.81 118.35
N MET A 625 92.65 41.01 118.67
CA MET A 625 91.22 41.31 118.64
C MET A 625 90.62 41.13 117.24
N GLN A 626 91.30 41.59 116.19
CA GLN A 626 90.81 41.46 114.82
C GLN A 626 90.74 39.99 114.36
N ILE A 627 91.73 39.16 114.72
CA ILE A 627 91.72 37.71 114.43
C ILE A 627 90.58 36.98 115.18
N ILE A 628 90.23 37.43 116.40
CA ILE A 628 89.09 36.92 117.16
C ILE A 628 87.76 37.31 116.50
N GLY A 629 87.65 38.52 115.94
CA GLY A 629 86.48 38.99 115.20
C GLY A 629 86.27 38.28 113.85
N ASP A 630 87.27 38.32 112.97
CA ASP A 630 87.15 37.82 111.59
C ASP A 630 86.84 36.32 111.51
N ARG A 631 87.23 35.53 112.53
CA ARG A 631 86.98 34.07 112.56
C ARG A 631 85.64 33.63 113.15
N HIS A 632 84.77 34.54 113.62
CA HIS A 632 83.37 34.24 113.98
C HIS A 632 83.15 33.00 114.88
N VAL A 633 84.06 32.76 115.84
CA VAL A 633 84.08 31.51 116.62
C VAL A 633 82.95 31.47 117.66
N ARG A 634 81.87 30.72 117.36
CA ARG A 634 80.76 30.46 118.31
C ARG A 634 81.07 29.29 119.23
N LEU A 635 80.82 29.45 120.54
CA LEU A 635 80.87 28.39 121.55
C LEU A 635 79.49 28.22 122.23
N ILE A 636 78.68 27.29 121.73
CA ILE A 636 77.70 26.49 122.51
C ILE A 636 77.29 25.27 121.69
N PRO A 637 77.29 24.05 122.25
CA PRO A 637 76.64 22.88 121.64
C PRO A 637 75.14 22.86 121.99
N ASP A 638 74.31 22.17 121.19
CA ASP A 638 73.66 20.94 121.72
C ASP A 638 72.97 20.02 120.68
N VAL A 639 72.72 18.80 121.16
CA VAL A 639 72.02 17.58 120.68
C VAL A 639 71.29 17.48 119.32
N LEU A 640 71.32 16.25 118.77
CA LEU A 640 70.33 15.64 117.87
C LEU A 640 68.90 15.52 118.49
N VAL A 641 67.99 14.91 117.70
CA VAL A 641 66.72 14.23 118.08
C VAL A 641 65.46 15.10 117.99
N GLY A 642 64.43 14.57 117.30
CA GLY A 642 63.05 15.01 117.57
C GLY A 642 61.97 14.77 116.50
N SER A 643 61.50 13.52 116.37
CA SER A 643 60.06 13.16 116.22
C SER A 643 59.09 14.26 115.70
N ASN A 644 58.75 14.25 114.41
CA ASN A 644 57.51 13.66 113.87
C ASN A 644 56.24 14.54 114.01
N GLY A 645 55.76 15.09 112.88
CA GLY A 645 54.54 15.92 112.85
C GLY A 645 54.16 16.51 111.48
N SER A 646 53.57 15.69 110.61
CA SER A 646 52.70 16.05 109.45
C SER A 646 53.10 17.16 108.45
N ASN A 647 53.25 16.75 107.18
CA ASN A 647 52.91 17.47 105.94
C ASN A 647 53.50 18.87 105.60
N ASN A 648 54.40 18.82 104.61
CA ASN A 648 54.28 19.47 103.29
C ASN A 648 54.71 20.95 103.11
N GLY A 649 55.14 21.27 101.88
CA GLY A 649 55.56 22.60 101.41
C GLY A 649 57.09 22.76 101.36
N LEU A 650 57.77 22.74 100.20
CA LEU A 650 57.32 22.58 98.81
C LEU A 650 56.46 23.71 98.20
N VAL A 651 56.42 24.91 98.81
CA VAL A 651 56.11 26.21 98.14
C VAL A 651 56.46 27.39 99.06
N ASP A 652 57.71 27.86 99.04
CA ASP A 652 58.04 29.27 99.32
C ASP A 652 59.44 29.61 98.74
N GLY A 653 59.58 30.72 98.01
CA GLY A 653 60.88 31.16 97.46
C GLY A 653 60.91 31.60 95.99
N LEU A 654 60.63 30.71 95.03
CA LEU A 654 60.64 31.05 93.58
C LEU A 654 59.26 31.10 92.89
N LEU A 655 58.20 31.25 93.70
CA LEU A 655 56.90 31.77 93.26
C LEU A 655 57.00 33.20 92.69
N SER A 656 58.14 33.87 92.90
CA SER A 656 58.46 35.25 92.53
C SER A 656 58.63 35.52 91.03
N MET A 657 58.96 34.52 90.20
CA MET A 657 59.38 34.77 88.80
C MET A 657 58.32 34.45 87.72
N ILE A 658 57.22 33.78 88.07
CA ILE A 658 56.11 33.47 87.13
C ILE A 658 54.78 34.11 87.55
N LEU A 659 54.58 34.44 88.83
CA LEU A 659 53.35 35.10 89.31
C LEU A 659 53.22 36.58 88.85
N TRP A 660 54.19 37.11 88.12
CA TRP A 660 54.28 38.54 87.77
C TRP A 660 53.60 38.94 86.44
N ASN A 661 52.94 38.02 85.72
CA ASN A 661 52.45 38.32 84.35
C ASN A 661 51.13 37.64 83.93
N GLN A 662 50.15 37.46 84.84
CA GLN A 662 48.76 37.11 84.46
C GLN A 662 47.70 37.86 85.28
N THR A 663 47.50 39.14 84.95
CA THR A 663 46.36 39.95 85.43
C THR A 663 45.79 40.81 84.28
N GLY A 664 45.06 40.19 83.34
CA GLY A 664 44.64 40.88 82.11
C GLY A 664 43.54 40.22 81.28
N LYS A 665 42.31 40.13 81.83
CA LYS A 665 40.99 40.02 81.16
C LYS A 665 40.83 39.19 79.85
N GLY A 666 39.87 38.25 79.87
CA GLY A 666 38.81 38.24 78.84
C GLY A 666 38.67 37.03 77.90
N GLU A 667 37.59 36.28 78.12
CA GLU A 667 36.81 35.50 77.12
C GLU A 667 37.47 34.31 76.38
N LEU A 668 36.70 33.72 75.45
CA LEU A 668 36.78 32.32 74.98
C LEU A 668 36.90 32.21 73.44
N LYS A 669 37.16 30.96 72.99
CA LYS A 669 37.10 30.44 71.60
C LYS A 669 38.37 30.61 70.72
N PRO A 670 38.56 29.78 69.66
CA PRO A 670 39.84 29.10 69.46
C PRO A 670 40.70 29.52 68.26
N THR A 671 41.91 28.95 68.26
CA THR A 671 43.00 28.92 67.27
C THR A 671 42.69 29.14 65.78
N PRO A 672 43.48 30.01 65.14
CA PRO A 672 43.88 29.80 63.74
C PRO A 672 45.38 30.05 63.44
N LEU A 673 45.99 29.12 62.69
CA LEU A 673 46.86 29.27 61.49
C LEU A 673 47.99 30.33 61.39
N HIS A 674 48.96 30.07 60.48
CA HIS A 674 49.62 30.97 59.50
C HIS A 674 50.79 30.21 58.81
N PRO A 675 51.33 30.61 57.62
CA PRO A 675 50.83 31.55 56.61
C PRO A 675 50.83 31.02 55.13
N GLN A 676 50.38 31.88 54.20
CA GLN A 676 50.47 31.80 52.71
C GLN A 676 51.81 32.41 52.17
N PRO A 677 52.20 32.48 50.85
CA PRO A 677 51.51 32.99 49.63
C PRO A 677 51.46 32.01 48.42
N VAL A 678 50.57 32.07 47.39
CA VAL A 678 50.16 33.15 46.41
C VAL A 678 51.30 33.45 45.41
N VAL A 679 51.15 33.60 44.08
CA VAL A 679 50.07 34.03 43.13
C VAL A 679 49.78 32.93 42.06
N THR A 680 49.02 33.04 40.94
CA THR A 680 48.42 34.16 40.15
C THR A 680 46.97 33.85 39.68
N GLN A 681 46.56 34.21 38.45
CA GLN A 681 45.19 34.11 37.87
C GLN A 681 45.24 33.93 36.34
N THR A 682 44.23 33.26 35.73
CA THR A 682 43.25 33.90 34.82
C THR A 682 42.20 32.91 34.28
N GLN A 683 41.03 33.43 33.91
CA GLN A 683 39.86 32.80 33.28
C GLN A 683 39.15 33.92 32.46
N PRO A 684 38.22 33.65 31.51
CA PRO A 684 36.82 33.37 31.89
C PRO A 684 35.96 32.57 30.86
N THR A 685 34.64 32.50 31.13
CA THR A 685 33.53 32.06 30.24
C THR A 685 33.49 30.55 29.90
N THR A 686 32.37 29.85 29.67
CA THR A 686 30.89 29.98 29.83
C THR A 686 30.32 28.56 29.52
N ASP A 687 29.10 28.09 29.83
CA ASP A 687 27.94 28.40 30.69
C ASP A 687 26.85 27.35 30.28
N ASN A 688 25.86 27.05 31.13
CA ASN A 688 24.79 26.03 30.96
C ASN A 688 25.29 24.54 30.98
N GLY A 689 24.60 23.57 31.61
CA GLY A 689 23.48 23.65 32.56
C GLY A 689 22.54 22.42 32.56
N LEU A 690 22.70 21.48 33.50
CA LEU A 690 21.69 20.56 34.11
C LEU A 690 22.39 19.46 34.99
N PRO A 691 21.72 18.88 36.02
CA PRO A 691 22.29 17.88 36.95
C PRO A 691 22.05 16.40 36.52
N PRO A 692 22.69 15.40 37.17
CA PRO A 692 22.70 14.00 36.70
C PRO A 692 21.45 13.17 37.03
N ILE A 693 21.23 12.12 36.23
CA ILE A 693 20.12 11.17 36.38
C ILE A 693 20.52 10.00 37.30
N VAL A 694 19.63 9.65 38.22
CA VAL A 694 19.75 8.48 39.12
C VAL A 694 18.78 7.38 38.66
N VAL A 695 19.25 6.13 38.61
CA VAL A 695 18.44 4.95 38.24
C VAL A 695 17.95 4.23 39.49
N ASN A 696 16.68 3.82 39.49
CA ASN A 696 16.07 3.02 40.56
C ASN A 696 15.42 1.75 39.98
N PHE A 697 15.57 0.62 40.67
CA PHE A 697 14.99 -0.67 40.29
C PHE A 697 13.60 -0.87 40.94
N PRO A 698 12.60 -1.41 40.21
CA PRO A 698 11.41 -2.01 40.81
C PRO A 698 11.66 -3.47 41.20
N VAL A 699 10.88 -3.98 42.16
CA VAL A 699 10.92 -5.36 42.67
C VAL A 699 9.64 -6.12 42.29
N ASP A 700 9.75 -7.45 42.22
CA ASP A 700 8.76 -8.46 41.85
C ASP A 700 7.27 -8.16 42.09
N LYS A 701 6.46 -8.56 41.09
CA LYS A 701 5.21 -9.29 41.34
C LYS A 701 4.75 -10.12 40.14
#